data_AF-A0A7C9MMN6-F1
#
_entry.id   AF-A0A7C9MMN6-F1
#
_cell.length_a   1.000
_cell.length_b   1.000
_cell.length_c   1.000
_cell.angle_alpha   90.00
_cell.angle_beta   90.00
_cell.angle_gamma   90.00
#
_symmetry.space_group_name_H-M   'P 1'
#
loop_
_entity.id
_entity.type
_entity.pdbx_description
1 polymer ?
#
loop_
_entity_poly.entity_id
_entity_poly.type
_entity_poly.pdbx_seq_one_letter_code
_entity_poly.pdbx_strand_id
1 'polypeptide(L)'
;MKTQTALRASVLVGASLVVLGAGAFVATHTESHAAASARQVQPDKSAATNAAGLVAAALDPAAAGADPLQVEPRLPRAAGTPCVVNLLRDSQIPVNSIFSTNFTYAPPAGCPGAWAKVKLIIELEGPRQNGNPVSALSLQLTETGDPNSGWTSGALWAGAPQMTDDVPVWHMERDVTEYASLLRTSHPGVLSGRYDNVNFDFDDFLETPRATALLVFYPATAQTPAQRVADLVVPISSFEAHDHLPIAAFTGTFPRNIERAYLDVVSHVSGTGGGGNTRYWFACAPESVLAEFPYLHNSFAIGDLRHNFVSHMQGCGGGNYREVEIRIDGRLAGLAPVFPWLGSSINNGFRNTVDTPAPAAQALNWMPFRVDLTPFAGLLNNGAEHTVQARLLGVDSGLVSGHLVLYRDRNRAIVPGAVTSNTLAESTPSITDTLVETTATNEGIVTRHLTGEVSTRSVRSFRISGYVDTSRGRIVSTVQQRNYFVNRNIYDVLATGTVALWEDFDVSHDQKVRLTSSVDVTSRRVLGTTLLSEDKSYTTYPFTLDYLNAGRHRSDGEFSFAIPEEFSALVHQVRVQRTSQFRRGTARFETSLRDAFDGTREFIDPTGFFNWGSARDYLYTDNRGGCFSAGLTTMDGVLETRTRGQGCSNGVNSLRWYSHPDGSPDSMNWAPAP
;
A
#
# COMPACT_ATOMS: atom_id res chain seq x y z
N MET A 1 -51.55 -9.62 34.35
CA MET A 1 -51.75 -9.04 35.71
C MET A 1 -50.38 -8.54 36.15
N LYS A 2 -50.13 -7.22 36.20
CA LYS A 2 -50.44 -6.29 37.31
C LYS A 2 -49.86 -6.74 38.66
N THR A 3 -48.74 -6.15 39.07
CA THR A 3 -48.65 -5.26 40.25
C THR A 3 -47.38 -4.40 40.21
N GLN A 4 -47.52 -3.11 40.56
CA GLN A 4 -46.42 -2.15 40.79
C GLN A 4 -46.30 -1.88 42.30
N THR A 5 -45.11 -1.54 42.80
CA THR A 5 -44.80 -0.61 43.93
C THR A 5 -43.29 -0.66 44.19
N ALA A 6 -42.55 0.37 44.65
CA ALA A 6 -42.79 1.82 44.71
C ALA A 6 -41.43 2.54 44.97
N LEU A 7 -41.35 3.85 44.69
CA LEU A 7 -40.19 4.72 44.98
C LEU A 7 -39.83 4.80 46.48
N ARG A 8 -38.55 5.00 46.78
CA ARG A 8 -38.11 6.01 47.77
C ARG A 8 -36.85 6.74 47.29
N ALA A 9 -36.92 8.07 47.28
CA ALA A 9 -35.77 8.96 47.17
C ALA A 9 -35.35 9.43 48.58
N SER A 10 -34.08 9.80 48.74
CA SER A 10 -33.60 10.53 49.92
C SER A 10 -32.63 11.61 49.49
N VAL A 11 -33.03 12.86 49.73
CA VAL A 11 -32.20 14.06 49.60
C VAL A 11 -31.49 14.32 50.93
N LEU A 12 -30.25 14.77 50.91
CA LEU A 12 -29.62 15.39 52.08
C LEU A 12 -28.83 16.63 51.64
N VAL A 13 -29.22 17.77 52.22
CA VAL A 13 -28.62 19.09 52.02
C VAL A 13 -27.67 19.36 53.19
N GLY A 14 -26.49 19.91 52.90
CA GLY A 14 -25.54 20.36 53.91
C GLY A 14 -24.68 21.49 53.37
N ALA A 15 -25.08 22.74 53.62
CA ALA A 15 -24.35 23.93 53.20
C ALA A 15 -23.42 24.44 54.31
N SER A 16 -22.31 25.08 53.94
CA SER A 16 -21.57 26.02 54.80
C SER A 16 -20.82 27.03 53.93
N LEU A 17 -20.79 28.29 54.39
CA LEU A 17 -20.38 29.46 53.62
C LEU A 17 -19.01 30.02 54.07
N VAL A 18 -18.29 30.61 53.09
CA VAL A 18 -17.53 31.89 53.18
C VAL A 18 -16.30 31.97 54.10
N VAL A 19 -15.17 32.43 53.54
CA VAL A 19 -14.57 33.77 53.80
C VAL A 19 -13.62 34.13 52.65
N LEU A 20 -13.79 35.35 52.11
CA LEU A 20 -12.83 36.02 51.21
C LEU A 20 -11.81 36.80 52.05
N GLY A 21 -10.53 36.73 51.69
CA GLY A 21 -9.47 37.56 52.25
C GLY A 21 -8.63 38.19 51.13
N ALA A 22 -8.53 39.52 51.13
CA ALA A 22 -7.87 40.27 50.06
C ALA A 22 -6.71 41.13 50.60
N GLY A 23 -5.71 41.32 49.75
CA GLY A 23 -4.73 42.42 49.84
C GLY A 23 -3.51 42.19 48.94
N ALA A 24 -2.77 43.17 48.44
CA ALA A 24 -3.03 44.59 48.12
C ALA A 24 -1.66 45.26 47.83
N PHE A 25 -1.48 45.82 46.62
CA PHE A 25 -0.38 46.73 46.21
C PHE A 25 1.05 46.10 46.21
N VAL A 26 2.03 46.56 45.40
CA VAL A 26 2.38 47.92 44.94
C VAL A 26 2.70 47.96 43.43
N ALA A 27 2.56 49.14 42.82
CA ALA A 27 2.84 49.42 41.40
C ALA A 27 4.10 50.28 41.20
N THR A 28 4.69 50.23 40.00
CA THR A 28 5.30 51.41 39.34
C THR A 28 5.21 51.28 37.82
N HIS A 29 4.48 52.19 37.18
CA HIS A 29 4.61 52.52 35.75
C HIS A 29 5.66 53.62 35.57
N THR A 30 6.43 53.57 34.48
CA THR A 30 6.97 54.76 33.82
C THR A 30 6.89 54.57 32.31
N GLU A 31 6.15 55.46 31.63
CA GLU A 31 6.03 55.49 30.17
C GLU A 31 7.11 56.37 29.53
N SER A 32 7.44 56.11 28.26
CA SER A 32 7.70 57.20 27.31
C SER A 32 7.41 56.79 25.86
N HIS A 33 6.45 57.48 25.26
CA HIS A 33 6.18 57.73 23.83
C HIS A 33 7.44 57.72 22.91
N ALA A 34 7.42 57.48 21.60
CA ALA A 34 6.46 57.01 20.58
C ALA A 34 7.30 56.61 19.32
N ALA A 35 6.83 56.35 18.08
CA ALA A 35 5.54 56.49 17.41
C ALA A 35 5.40 55.47 16.25
N ALA A 36 4.25 55.47 15.55
CA ALA A 36 3.98 54.52 14.46
C ALA A 36 4.67 54.89 13.12
N SER A 37 5.18 53.88 12.42
CA SER A 37 5.46 53.92 10.98
C SER A 37 4.92 52.64 10.34
N ALA A 38 3.84 52.76 9.56
CA ALA A 38 3.25 51.64 8.85
C ALA A 38 4.15 51.23 7.68
N ARG A 39 4.98 50.20 7.88
CA ARG A 39 5.77 49.60 6.80
C ARG A 39 4.89 48.59 6.06
N GLN A 40 4.55 48.89 4.81
CA GLN A 40 3.88 47.92 3.94
C GLN A 40 4.71 46.64 3.86
N VAL A 41 4.10 45.50 4.20
CA VAL A 41 4.69 44.18 3.98
C VAL A 41 4.61 43.89 2.48
N GLN A 42 5.72 44.10 1.76
CA GLN A 42 5.88 43.52 0.44
C GLN A 42 5.88 41.99 0.57
N PRO A 43 5.21 41.25 -0.33
CA PRO A 43 5.27 39.79 -0.32
C PRO A 43 6.71 39.34 -0.55
N ASP A 44 7.21 38.50 0.36
CA ASP A 44 8.61 38.13 0.42
C ASP A 44 9.00 37.24 -0.77
N LYS A 45 9.83 37.76 -1.66
CA LYS A 45 10.29 37.04 -2.86
C LYS A 45 11.22 35.87 -2.52
N SER A 46 11.76 35.80 -1.30
CA SER A 46 12.65 34.71 -0.87
C SER A 46 11.94 33.34 -0.81
N ALA A 47 10.65 33.31 -0.45
CA ALA A 47 9.87 32.08 -0.34
C ALA A 47 9.63 31.38 -1.69
N ALA A 48 9.61 32.14 -2.79
CA ALA A 48 9.47 31.58 -4.14
C ALA A 48 10.76 30.91 -4.64
N THR A 49 11.92 31.43 -4.24
CA THR A 49 13.24 30.90 -4.64
C THR A 49 13.59 29.57 -3.98
N ASN A 50 13.21 29.34 -2.72
CA ASN A 50 13.49 28.06 -2.05
C ASN A 50 12.68 26.89 -2.64
N ALA A 51 11.41 27.12 -3.00
CA ALA A 51 10.59 26.11 -3.68
C ALA A 51 11.18 25.72 -5.04
N ALA A 52 11.70 26.69 -5.81
CA ALA A 52 12.36 26.41 -7.09
C ALA A 52 13.66 25.61 -6.93
N GLY A 53 14.44 25.86 -5.87
CA GLY A 53 15.67 25.13 -5.57
C GLY A 53 15.42 23.66 -5.18
N LEU A 54 14.45 23.42 -4.30
CA LEU A 54 14.03 22.07 -3.89
C LEU A 54 13.51 21.27 -5.10
N VAL A 55 12.64 21.86 -5.92
CA VAL A 55 12.15 21.22 -7.15
C VAL A 55 13.30 20.96 -8.13
N ALA A 56 14.27 21.87 -8.30
CA ALA A 56 15.41 21.65 -9.21
C ALA A 56 16.28 20.44 -8.80
N ALA A 57 16.53 20.28 -7.49
CA ALA A 57 17.27 19.15 -6.93
C ALA A 57 16.48 17.83 -6.99
N ALA A 58 15.20 17.85 -6.61
CA ALA A 58 14.32 16.68 -6.61
C ALA A 58 14.19 16.00 -7.99
N LEU A 59 14.43 16.77 -9.06
CA LEU A 59 14.28 16.26 -10.42
C LEU A 59 15.55 15.55 -10.97
N ASP A 60 16.76 15.74 -10.44
CA ASP A 60 18.03 15.26 -11.07
C ASP A 60 18.14 13.71 -11.13
N PRO A 61 18.21 13.09 -12.33
CA PRO A 61 18.41 11.65 -12.48
C PRO A 61 19.76 11.13 -11.96
N ALA A 62 20.80 11.96 -11.92
CA ALA A 62 22.12 11.53 -11.43
C ALA A 62 22.18 11.50 -9.89
N ALA A 63 21.46 12.41 -9.23
CA ALA A 63 21.22 12.42 -7.78
C ALA A 63 19.99 11.58 -7.34
N ALA A 64 19.35 10.85 -8.27
CA ALA A 64 18.07 10.16 -8.06
C ALA A 64 18.05 9.27 -6.80
N GLY A 65 17.32 9.73 -5.78
CA GLY A 65 17.10 9.05 -4.50
C GLY A 65 17.69 9.86 -3.35
N ALA A 66 17.26 11.11 -3.21
CA ALA A 66 17.89 12.10 -2.34
C ALA A 66 17.82 11.77 -0.83
N ASP A 67 16.95 10.85 -0.43
CA ASP A 67 16.80 10.39 0.95
C ASP A 67 17.90 9.36 1.31
N PRO A 68 18.68 9.54 2.39
CA PRO A 68 19.70 8.58 2.82
C PRO A 68 19.18 7.14 2.98
N LEU A 69 17.90 6.97 3.34
CA LEU A 69 17.31 5.73 3.82
C LEU A 69 16.31 5.08 2.86
N GLN A 70 16.22 5.60 1.63
CA GLN A 70 15.51 4.98 0.50
C GLN A 70 16.48 4.39 -0.53
N VAL A 71 16.10 3.23 -1.09
CA VAL A 71 16.81 2.60 -2.24
C VAL A 71 16.01 2.68 -3.54
N GLU A 72 14.73 3.05 -3.47
CA GLU A 72 13.85 3.17 -4.61
C GLU A 72 14.31 4.25 -5.60
N PRO A 73 14.23 3.99 -6.93
CA PRO A 73 14.67 4.94 -7.95
C PRO A 73 13.74 6.15 -8.03
N ARG A 74 14.33 7.34 -8.25
CA ARG A 74 13.56 8.43 -8.87
C ARG A 74 13.39 8.11 -10.34
N LEU A 75 12.19 8.38 -10.84
CA LEU A 75 11.81 8.16 -12.22
C LEU A 75 12.55 9.11 -13.16
N PRO A 76 13.07 8.61 -14.28
CA PRO A 76 13.88 9.38 -15.20
C PRO A 76 13.06 10.50 -15.85
N ARG A 77 13.66 11.71 -16.01
CA ARG A 77 13.02 12.82 -16.71
C ARG A 77 12.88 12.53 -18.20
N ALA A 78 11.87 13.12 -18.85
CA ALA A 78 11.88 13.37 -20.28
C ALA A 78 12.56 14.72 -20.60
N ALA A 79 12.82 15.01 -21.88
CA ALA A 79 13.51 16.24 -22.29
C ALA A 79 12.57 17.45 -22.31
N GLY A 80 13.15 18.65 -22.26
CA GLY A 80 12.42 19.92 -22.23
C GLY A 80 12.08 20.42 -20.81
N THR A 81 11.57 21.64 -20.73
CA THR A 81 11.13 22.25 -19.48
C THR A 81 9.75 21.74 -19.10
N PRO A 82 9.55 21.13 -17.92
CA PRO A 82 8.24 20.63 -17.50
C PRO A 82 7.36 21.76 -16.95
N CYS A 83 6.04 21.58 -17.05
CA CYS A 83 5.09 22.30 -16.21
C CYS A 83 4.84 21.54 -14.90
N VAL A 84 4.70 22.26 -13.79
CA VAL A 84 4.40 21.68 -12.47
C VAL A 84 3.03 22.14 -12.00
N VAL A 85 2.19 21.21 -11.54
CA VAL A 85 0.92 21.47 -10.87
C VAL A 85 1.04 20.98 -9.44
N ASN A 86 0.80 21.86 -8.47
CA ASN A 86 0.69 21.48 -7.07
C ASN A 86 -0.72 20.91 -6.85
N LEU A 87 -0.81 19.67 -6.36
CA LEU A 87 -2.05 19.07 -5.88
C LEU A 87 -2.24 19.38 -4.39
N LEU A 88 -1.17 19.20 -3.62
CA LEU A 88 -1.09 19.53 -2.20
C LEU A 88 0.20 20.30 -1.92
N ARG A 89 0.17 21.12 -0.89
CA ARG A 89 1.33 21.86 -0.38
C ARG A 89 1.19 21.99 1.12
N ASP A 90 2.16 21.49 1.88
CA ASP A 90 2.21 21.64 3.35
C ASP A 90 0.86 21.29 4.02
N SER A 91 0.24 20.22 3.52
CA SER A 91 -1.14 19.87 3.87
C SER A 91 -1.14 18.79 4.94
N GLN A 92 -2.00 18.90 5.95
CA GLN A 92 -2.13 17.92 7.03
C GLN A 92 -2.30 16.50 6.47
N ILE A 93 -1.47 15.55 6.92
CA ILE A 93 -1.69 14.14 6.57
C ILE A 93 -2.94 13.64 7.33
N PRO A 94 -3.97 13.15 6.62
CA PRO A 94 -5.15 12.58 7.25
C PRO A 94 -4.79 11.29 8.02
N VAL A 95 -5.14 11.24 9.30
CA VAL A 95 -5.05 9.99 10.09
C VAL A 95 -6.16 9.00 9.73
N ASN A 96 -7.25 9.47 9.12
CA ASN A 96 -8.44 8.69 8.75
C ASN A 96 -9.23 9.32 7.59
N SER A 97 -10.38 8.73 7.24
CA SER A 97 -11.20 9.16 6.10
C SER A 97 -12.03 10.42 6.39
N ILE A 98 -12.38 10.70 7.66
CA ILE A 98 -13.15 11.90 8.05
C ILE A 98 -12.31 13.18 8.07
N PHE A 99 -10.98 13.06 8.22
CA PHE A 99 -10.02 14.17 8.14
C PHE A 99 -9.33 14.27 6.77
N SER A 100 -9.93 13.68 5.72
CA SER A 100 -9.38 13.71 4.35
C SER A 100 -9.14 15.12 3.83
N THR A 101 -7.97 15.35 3.22
CA THR A 101 -7.60 16.64 2.65
C THR A 101 -8.04 16.73 1.19
N ASN A 102 -8.99 17.62 0.93
CA ASN A 102 -9.49 17.89 -0.43
C ASN A 102 -8.63 18.91 -1.18
N PHE A 103 -8.51 18.75 -2.49
CA PHE A 103 -7.86 19.68 -3.40
C PHE A 103 -8.60 19.77 -4.74
N THR A 104 -8.14 20.66 -5.63
CA THR A 104 -8.64 20.75 -7.00
C THR A 104 -7.48 20.68 -7.97
N TYR A 105 -7.53 19.70 -8.87
CA TYR A 105 -6.62 19.57 -9.98
C TYR A 105 -7.15 20.33 -11.20
N ALA A 106 -6.26 21.04 -11.89
CA ALA A 106 -6.49 21.58 -13.22
C ALA A 106 -5.27 21.31 -14.13
N PRO A 107 -5.48 21.04 -15.43
CA PRO A 107 -4.38 20.81 -16.37
C PRO A 107 -3.49 22.06 -16.53
N PRO A 108 -2.16 21.91 -16.69
CA PRO A 108 -1.26 23.05 -16.76
C PRO A 108 -1.44 23.81 -18.08
N ALA A 109 -1.97 25.04 -18.02
CA ALA A 109 -2.23 25.88 -19.19
C ALA A 109 -0.98 26.14 -20.06
N GLY A 110 0.21 26.19 -19.46
CA GLY A 110 1.48 26.34 -20.19
C GLY A 110 1.96 25.08 -20.92
N CYS A 111 1.39 23.91 -20.63
CA CYS A 111 1.75 22.62 -21.25
C CYS A 111 0.49 21.77 -21.49
N PRO A 112 -0.41 22.15 -22.43
CA PRO A 112 -1.69 21.44 -22.67
C PRO A 112 -1.53 20.01 -23.24
N GLY A 113 -0.29 19.61 -23.55
CA GLY A 113 0.04 18.31 -24.13
C GLY A 113 0.17 18.35 -25.67
N ALA A 114 0.48 17.24 -26.33
CA ALA A 114 0.74 15.93 -25.73
C ALA A 114 2.04 15.88 -24.92
N TRP A 115 2.07 15.01 -23.91
CA TRP A 115 3.21 14.86 -22.99
C TRP A 115 4.05 13.63 -23.35
N ALA A 116 5.36 13.76 -23.18
CA ALA A 116 6.28 12.63 -23.19
C ALA A 116 6.17 11.83 -21.89
N LYS A 117 6.10 12.52 -20.75
CA LYS A 117 6.00 11.89 -19.43
C LYS A 117 5.18 12.76 -18.49
N VAL A 118 4.46 12.13 -17.57
CA VAL A 118 3.86 12.80 -16.41
C VAL A 118 4.29 12.04 -15.15
N LYS A 119 5.04 12.71 -14.27
CA LYS A 119 5.43 12.18 -12.96
C LYS A 119 4.47 12.71 -11.90
N LEU A 120 3.93 11.84 -11.06
CA LEU A 120 3.42 12.22 -9.75
C LEU A 120 4.56 12.11 -8.73
N ILE A 121 4.72 13.14 -7.91
CA ILE A 121 5.65 13.21 -6.78
C ILE A 121 4.81 13.33 -5.51
N ILE A 122 5.14 12.55 -4.49
CA ILE A 122 4.57 12.61 -3.15
C ILE A 122 5.71 12.81 -2.16
N GLU A 123 5.58 13.80 -1.29
CA GLU A 123 6.48 14.03 -0.17
C GLU A 123 5.65 13.99 1.13
N LEU A 124 6.12 13.23 2.11
CA LEU A 124 5.50 13.10 3.44
C LEU A 124 6.56 13.45 4.48
N GLU A 125 6.28 14.43 5.31
CA GLU A 125 7.17 14.78 6.43
C GLU A 125 7.23 13.66 7.46
N GLY A 126 8.41 13.54 8.04
CA GLY A 126 8.65 12.95 9.34
C GLY A 126 9.36 13.97 10.25
N PRO A 127 9.64 13.60 11.49
CA PRO A 127 9.38 12.27 12.06
C PRO A 127 7.91 12.01 12.39
N ARG A 128 7.60 10.76 12.73
CA ARG A 128 6.33 10.40 13.36
C ARG A 128 6.61 9.86 14.75
N GLN A 129 6.06 10.51 15.76
CA GLN A 129 6.22 10.10 17.16
C GLN A 129 5.88 8.60 17.33
N ASN A 130 6.71 7.90 18.09
CA ASN A 130 6.63 6.45 18.33
C ASN A 130 5.34 6.05 19.05
N GLY A 131 4.28 5.82 18.27
CA GLY A 131 2.96 5.50 18.79
C GLY A 131 1.80 6.08 17.97
N ASN A 132 2.06 7.08 17.12
CA ASN A 132 1.05 7.63 16.23
C ASN A 132 0.50 6.56 15.27
N PRO A 133 -0.78 6.62 14.87
CA PRO A 133 -1.34 5.69 13.89
C PRO A 133 -0.54 5.69 12.58
N VAL A 134 -0.20 4.49 12.11
CA VAL A 134 0.00 4.27 10.68
C VAL A 134 -1.37 4.39 10.02
N SER A 135 -1.42 5.09 8.89
CA SER A 135 -2.62 5.16 8.06
C SER A 135 -2.25 4.71 6.67
N ALA A 136 -3.06 3.85 6.07
CA ALA A 136 -2.98 3.57 4.64
C ALA A 136 -3.44 4.83 3.89
N LEU A 137 -2.50 5.56 3.30
CA LEU A 137 -2.78 6.81 2.58
C LEU A 137 -3.08 6.51 1.12
N SER A 138 -3.98 7.28 0.52
CA SER A 138 -4.20 7.27 -0.93
C SER A 138 -4.50 8.67 -1.45
N LEU A 139 -3.78 9.09 -2.49
CA LEU A 139 -4.04 10.30 -3.25
C LEU A 139 -4.88 9.92 -4.48
N GLN A 140 -6.08 10.48 -4.58
CA GLN A 140 -7.07 10.13 -5.59
C GLN A 140 -7.51 11.37 -6.35
N LEU A 141 -7.76 11.23 -7.66
CA LEU A 141 -8.65 12.15 -8.37
C LEU A 141 -10.07 11.57 -8.31
N THR A 142 -11.05 12.44 -8.12
CA THR A 142 -12.46 12.07 -8.03
C THR A 142 -13.20 12.61 -9.25
N GLU A 143 -14.01 11.77 -9.88
CA GLU A 143 -14.96 12.20 -10.88
C GLU A 143 -16.31 12.45 -10.20
N THR A 144 -16.99 13.54 -10.57
CA THR A 144 -18.40 13.73 -10.22
C THR A 144 -19.23 12.71 -11.00
N GLY A 145 -19.71 11.67 -10.31
CA GLY A 145 -20.68 10.73 -10.88
C GLY A 145 -22.06 11.35 -11.08
N ASP A 146 -22.99 10.53 -11.55
CA ASP A 146 -24.42 10.80 -11.45
C ASP A 146 -24.76 11.09 -9.97
N PRO A 147 -25.63 12.07 -9.63
CA PRO A 147 -26.10 12.26 -8.25
C PRO A 147 -26.68 10.99 -7.59
N ASN A 148 -27.07 9.97 -8.37
CA ASN A 148 -27.47 8.65 -7.88
C ASN A 148 -26.30 7.67 -7.65
N SER A 149 -25.10 7.93 -8.19
CA SER A 149 -23.96 7.01 -8.19
C SER A 149 -22.77 7.43 -7.30
N GLY A 150 -22.87 8.56 -6.59
CA GLY A 150 -21.80 9.06 -5.73
C GLY A 150 -20.53 9.49 -6.48
N TRP A 151 -19.44 9.67 -5.73
CA TRP A 151 -18.12 10.00 -6.27
C TRP A 151 -17.39 8.72 -6.70
N THR A 152 -16.97 8.64 -7.96
CA THR A 152 -16.04 7.58 -8.41
C THR A 152 -14.60 8.10 -8.27
N SER A 153 -13.70 7.24 -7.80
CA SER A 153 -12.33 7.68 -7.48
C SER A 153 -11.29 6.58 -7.68
N GLY A 154 -10.08 6.96 -8.06
CA GLY A 154 -9.00 6.02 -8.32
C GLY A 154 -7.69 6.56 -7.78
N ALA A 155 -7.00 5.76 -6.97
CA ALA A 155 -5.71 6.14 -6.41
C ALA A 155 -4.67 6.35 -7.53
N LEU A 156 -4.12 7.55 -7.64
CA LEU A 156 -2.90 7.81 -8.42
C LEU A 156 -1.64 7.36 -7.65
N TRP A 157 -1.73 7.38 -6.32
CA TRP A 157 -0.73 6.84 -5.40
C TRP A 157 -1.42 6.29 -4.16
N ALA A 158 -0.84 5.23 -3.59
CA ALA A 158 -1.12 4.76 -2.24
C ALA A 158 0.16 4.23 -1.58
N GLY A 159 0.21 4.28 -0.26
CA GLY A 159 1.34 3.86 0.56
C GLY A 159 1.08 4.11 2.03
N ALA A 160 1.99 3.66 2.89
CA ALA A 160 1.96 3.96 4.32
C ALA A 160 3.17 4.82 4.71
N PRO A 161 3.00 5.81 5.59
CA PRO A 161 4.13 6.51 6.21
C PRO A 161 4.85 5.56 7.19
N GLN A 162 6.10 5.89 7.55
CA GLN A 162 6.93 5.04 8.42
C GLN A 162 7.25 5.76 9.74
N MET A 163 7.46 4.97 10.81
CA MET A 163 7.82 5.47 12.14
C MET A 163 9.35 5.50 12.29
N THR A 164 9.92 6.69 12.25
CA THR A 164 11.34 6.94 12.55
C THR A 164 11.48 8.41 12.94
N ASP A 165 12.38 8.68 13.89
CA ASP A 165 12.74 10.03 14.29
C ASP A 165 13.83 10.65 13.38
N ASP A 166 14.40 9.86 12.46
CA ASP A 166 15.62 10.16 11.71
C ASP A 166 15.40 10.70 10.30
N VAL A 167 14.20 10.51 9.73
CA VAL A 167 13.85 10.94 8.37
C VAL A 167 12.88 12.12 8.37
N PRO A 168 13.32 13.33 7.97
CA PRO A 168 12.46 14.51 7.98
C PRO A 168 11.49 14.56 6.80
N VAL A 169 11.80 13.94 5.65
CA VAL A 169 10.90 13.90 4.48
C VAL A 169 11.12 12.61 3.69
N TRP A 170 10.09 11.77 3.63
CA TRP A 170 9.98 10.68 2.66
C TRP A 170 9.55 11.22 1.30
N HIS A 171 10.16 10.75 0.22
CA HIS A 171 9.79 11.14 -1.14
C HIS A 171 9.55 9.93 -2.05
N MET A 172 8.43 9.91 -2.74
CA MET A 172 8.01 8.84 -3.64
C MET A 172 7.60 9.41 -5.00
N GLU A 173 7.84 8.65 -6.07
CA GLU A 173 7.44 9.03 -7.41
C GLU A 173 6.62 7.95 -8.11
N ARG A 174 5.81 8.35 -9.09
CA ARG A 174 5.00 7.49 -9.96
C ARG A 174 4.95 8.00 -11.40
N ASP A 175 5.05 7.07 -12.35
CA ASP A 175 4.77 7.38 -13.74
C ASP A 175 3.26 7.23 -13.97
N VAL A 176 2.59 8.35 -14.22
CA VAL A 176 1.14 8.42 -14.50
C VAL A 176 0.87 8.84 -15.95
N THR A 177 1.86 8.68 -16.84
CA THR A 177 1.76 9.08 -18.25
C THR A 177 0.65 8.35 -18.98
N GLU A 178 0.44 7.06 -18.71
CA GLU A 178 -0.63 6.29 -19.33
C GLU A 178 -2.03 6.83 -18.97
N TYR A 179 -2.17 7.46 -17.80
CA TYR A 179 -3.42 8.06 -17.31
C TYR A 179 -3.68 9.48 -17.84
N ALA A 180 -2.89 9.96 -18.80
CA ALA A 180 -2.97 11.34 -19.30
C ALA A 180 -4.32 11.77 -19.89
N SER A 181 -5.27 10.87 -20.18
CA SER A 181 -6.65 11.26 -20.54
C SER A 181 -7.41 11.84 -19.36
N LEU A 182 -7.25 11.29 -18.16
CA LEU A 182 -7.78 11.85 -16.90
C LEU A 182 -7.16 13.22 -16.61
N LEU A 183 -5.87 13.39 -16.91
CA LEU A 183 -5.09 14.61 -16.64
C LEU A 183 -5.29 15.73 -17.68
N ARG A 184 -6.29 15.65 -18.57
CA ARG A 184 -6.63 16.73 -19.52
C ARG A 184 -7.80 17.58 -19.09
N THR A 185 -8.51 17.17 -18.03
CA THR A 185 -9.68 17.85 -17.49
C THR A 185 -9.43 18.25 -16.04
N SER A 186 -10.18 19.24 -15.56
CA SER A 186 -10.16 19.60 -14.14
C SER A 186 -10.91 18.55 -13.35
N HIS A 187 -10.38 18.16 -12.19
CA HIS A 187 -11.01 17.20 -11.27
C HIS A 187 -10.87 17.69 -9.84
N PRO A 188 -11.90 17.53 -8.98
CA PRO A 188 -11.66 17.47 -7.54
C PRO A 188 -10.74 16.28 -7.22
N GLY A 189 -10.05 16.36 -6.08
CA GLY A 189 -9.18 15.30 -5.62
C GLY A 189 -9.10 15.28 -4.10
N VAL A 190 -8.64 14.15 -3.57
CA VAL A 190 -8.59 13.89 -2.15
C VAL A 190 -7.33 13.10 -1.78
N LEU A 191 -6.65 13.54 -0.72
CA LEU A 191 -5.76 12.68 0.05
C LEU A 191 -6.58 12.16 1.23
N SER A 192 -6.80 10.85 1.25
CA SER A 192 -7.54 10.16 2.31
C SER A 192 -6.61 9.24 3.08
N GLY A 193 -6.72 9.23 4.41
CA GLY A 193 -6.15 8.17 5.24
C GLY A 193 -7.19 7.09 5.48
N ARG A 194 -6.79 5.83 5.57
CA ARG A 194 -7.60 4.77 6.16
C ARG A 194 -6.96 4.38 7.49
N TYR A 195 -7.77 4.28 8.54
CA TYR A 195 -7.33 3.79 9.84
C TYR A 195 -6.64 2.43 9.70
N ASP A 196 -5.59 2.22 10.49
CA ASP A 196 -4.85 0.96 10.51
C ASP A 196 -4.31 0.63 11.91
N ASN A 197 -4.90 1.24 12.96
CA ASN A 197 -4.91 0.80 14.36
C ASN A 197 -6.13 1.38 15.10
N VAL A 198 -6.25 1.08 16.40
CA VAL A 198 -7.54 1.06 17.13
C VAL A 198 -7.75 2.12 18.20
N ASN A 199 -6.73 2.87 18.62
CA ASN A 199 -6.90 3.78 19.76
C ASN A 199 -6.17 5.11 19.64
N PHE A 200 -6.85 6.13 20.15
CA PHE A 200 -6.51 7.55 20.05
C PHE A 200 -5.80 8.03 21.33
N ASP A 201 -4.89 8.98 21.18
CA ASP A 201 -4.85 10.13 22.08
C ASP A 201 -5.49 11.33 21.35
N PHE A 202 -6.08 12.27 22.09
CA PHE A 202 -6.67 13.48 21.50
C PHE A 202 -5.59 14.51 21.12
N ASP A 203 -4.43 14.46 21.78
CA ASP A 203 -3.31 15.36 21.51
C ASP A 203 -2.48 14.92 20.27
N ASP A 204 -2.50 13.63 19.89
CA ASP A 204 -1.88 13.08 18.66
C ASP A 204 -2.37 13.78 17.36
N PHE A 205 -3.52 14.47 17.41
CA PHE A 205 -4.11 15.17 16.27
C PHE A 205 -3.51 16.55 15.97
N LEU A 206 -2.85 17.19 16.94
CA LEU A 206 -2.46 18.59 16.83
C LEU A 206 -1.09 18.79 16.15
N GLU A 207 -0.25 17.75 16.13
CA GLU A 207 1.09 17.74 15.51
C GLU A 207 1.16 16.84 14.27
N THR A 208 0.09 16.78 13.46
CA THR A 208 0.10 15.95 12.25
C THR A 208 1.19 16.36 11.25
N PRO A 209 2.03 15.42 10.78
CA PRO A 209 3.02 15.67 9.74
C PRO A 209 2.37 16.07 8.41
N ARG A 210 3.14 16.70 7.53
CA ARG A 210 2.64 17.34 6.30
C ARG A 210 2.86 16.51 5.05
N ALA A 211 2.00 16.71 4.07
CA ALA A 211 2.08 16.14 2.73
C ALA A 211 2.19 17.25 1.68
N THR A 212 3.07 17.03 0.70
CA THR A 212 3.13 17.79 -0.54
C THR A 212 2.99 16.81 -1.71
N ALA A 213 2.22 17.18 -2.72
CA ALA A 213 1.96 16.33 -3.88
C ALA A 213 1.96 17.14 -5.17
N LEU A 214 2.74 16.72 -6.16
CA LEU A 214 2.99 17.46 -7.40
C LEU A 214 2.77 16.57 -8.62
N LEU A 215 2.16 17.11 -9.68
CA LEU A 215 2.22 16.53 -11.03
C LEU A 215 3.19 17.32 -11.89
N VAL A 216 4.18 16.64 -12.47
CA VAL A 216 5.25 17.21 -13.32
C VAL A 216 5.08 16.70 -14.75
N PHE A 217 4.63 17.59 -15.64
CA PHE A 217 4.27 17.33 -17.02
C PHE A 217 5.41 17.70 -17.96
N TYR A 218 6.00 16.73 -18.64
CA TYR A 218 7.05 16.94 -19.65
C TYR A 218 6.42 17.01 -21.05
N PRO A 219 6.49 18.15 -21.75
CA PRO A 219 6.03 18.25 -23.13
C PRO A 219 6.72 17.25 -24.06
N ALA A 220 6.05 16.86 -25.14
CA ALA A 220 6.68 16.09 -26.20
C ALA A 220 7.77 16.92 -26.92
N THR A 221 8.91 16.30 -27.20
CA THR A 221 10.03 16.86 -27.96
C THR A 221 10.46 15.89 -29.06
N ALA A 222 11.38 16.29 -29.94
CA ALA A 222 11.95 15.37 -30.93
C ALA A 222 12.78 14.24 -30.29
N GLN A 223 13.40 14.51 -29.13
CA GLN A 223 14.23 13.58 -28.37
C GLN A 223 13.38 12.64 -27.49
N THR A 224 12.28 13.15 -26.96
CA THR A 224 11.31 12.41 -26.14
C THR A 224 9.90 12.66 -26.69
N PRO A 225 9.46 11.88 -27.71
CA PRO A 225 8.14 12.07 -28.32
C PRO A 225 7.00 11.73 -27.36
N ALA A 226 5.79 12.17 -27.71
CA ALA A 226 4.58 11.84 -26.96
C ALA A 226 4.34 10.33 -26.91
N GLN A 227 4.02 9.80 -25.72
CA GLN A 227 3.60 8.41 -25.59
C GLN A 227 2.15 8.21 -26.08
N ARG A 228 1.83 6.98 -26.52
CA ARG A 228 0.47 6.54 -26.85
C ARG A 228 -0.34 6.23 -25.57
N VAL A 229 -0.85 7.26 -24.93
CA VAL A 229 -1.64 7.17 -23.69
C VAL A 229 -3.04 6.55 -23.89
N ALA A 230 -3.71 6.20 -22.79
CA ALA A 230 -5.07 5.66 -22.82
C ALA A 230 -6.08 6.64 -23.42
N ASP A 231 -6.99 6.15 -24.25
CA ASP A 231 -8.05 6.97 -24.87
C ASP A 231 -9.17 7.28 -23.86
N LEU A 232 -9.29 6.49 -22.78
CA LEU A 232 -10.08 6.77 -21.58
C LEU A 232 -9.45 6.04 -20.38
N VAL A 233 -9.51 6.66 -19.20
CA VAL A 233 -9.29 6.04 -17.90
C VAL A 233 -10.61 6.10 -17.16
N VAL A 234 -11.02 5.02 -16.50
CA VAL A 234 -12.20 5.01 -15.62
C VAL A 234 -11.76 4.55 -14.23
N PRO A 235 -11.88 5.38 -13.18
CA PRO A 235 -11.57 4.96 -11.82
C PRO A 235 -12.51 3.86 -11.33
N ILE A 236 -12.00 2.95 -10.48
CA ILE A 236 -12.84 2.03 -9.67
C ILE A 236 -12.60 2.29 -8.18
N SER A 237 -13.69 2.50 -7.43
CA SER A 237 -13.70 2.82 -5.98
C SER A 237 -14.61 1.88 -5.21
N SER A 238 -14.40 1.81 -3.89
CA SER A 238 -15.45 1.41 -2.96
C SER A 238 -16.56 2.47 -2.99
N PHE A 239 -17.83 2.06 -2.96
CA PHE A 239 -18.96 3.00 -3.08
C PHE A 239 -19.18 3.87 -1.83
N GLU A 240 -18.46 3.57 -0.75
CA GLU A 240 -18.45 4.35 0.48
C GLU A 240 -17.01 4.79 0.76
N ALA A 241 -16.82 6.11 0.92
CA ALA A 241 -15.50 6.72 1.12
C ALA A 241 -14.98 6.55 2.56
N HIS A 242 -15.83 6.08 3.47
CA HIS A 242 -15.54 5.97 4.89
C HIS A 242 -15.35 4.53 5.38
N ASP A 243 -15.95 3.55 4.69
CA ASP A 243 -15.84 2.15 5.05
C ASP A 243 -14.64 1.47 4.38
N HIS A 244 -14.01 0.57 5.13
CA HIS A 244 -12.78 -0.14 4.75
C HIS A 244 -13.05 -1.30 3.77
N LEU A 245 -13.96 -1.10 2.82
CA LEU A 245 -14.49 -2.19 2.01
C LEU A 245 -13.37 -2.84 1.17
N PRO A 246 -13.18 -4.18 1.26
CA PRO A 246 -12.16 -4.92 0.50
C PRO A 246 -12.60 -5.16 -0.96
N ILE A 247 -13.27 -4.17 -1.55
CA ILE A 247 -13.91 -4.26 -2.85
C ILE A 247 -14.00 -2.87 -3.49
N ALA A 248 -13.70 -2.80 -4.78
CA ALA A 248 -13.88 -1.61 -5.61
C ALA A 248 -14.62 -1.99 -6.89
N ALA A 249 -15.48 -1.11 -7.39
CA ALA A 249 -16.24 -1.36 -8.61
C ALA A 249 -16.47 -0.07 -9.41
N PHE A 250 -16.73 -0.26 -10.70
CA PHE A 250 -17.40 0.72 -11.55
C PHE A 250 -18.55 0.02 -12.27
N THR A 251 -19.72 0.63 -12.24
CA THR A 251 -20.90 0.19 -12.98
C THR A 251 -21.32 1.32 -13.92
N GLY A 252 -21.44 1.03 -15.20
CA GLY A 252 -21.84 2.02 -16.20
C GLY A 252 -21.71 1.52 -17.63
N THR A 253 -22.08 2.36 -18.59
CA THR A 253 -21.90 2.07 -20.03
C THR A 253 -20.48 2.41 -20.49
N PHE A 254 -19.89 1.56 -21.32
CA PHE A 254 -18.56 1.77 -21.87
C PHE A 254 -18.55 2.30 -23.32
N PRO A 255 -17.47 2.94 -23.78
CA PRO A 255 -17.30 3.31 -25.18
C PRO A 255 -17.42 2.08 -26.09
N ARG A 256 -18.21 2.18 -27.17
CA ARG A 256 -18.53 1.03 -28.03
C ARG A 256 -17.41 0.59 -28.99
N ASN A 257 -16.21 1.15 -28.84
CA ASN A 257 -15.07 0.95 -29.73
C ASN A 257 -13.76 0.62 -29.01
N ILE A 258 -13.81 0.01 -27.82
CA ILE A 258 -12.63 -0.49 -27.11
C ILE A 258 -11.95 -1.58 -27.94
N GLU A 259 -10.64 -1.45 -28.12
CA GLU A 259 -9.75 -2.43 -28.72
C GLU A 259 -8.87 -3.14 -27.66
N ARG A 260 -8.47 -2.45 -26.58
CA ARG A 260 -7.73 -3.00 -25.42
C ARG A 260 -8.29 -2.45 -24.12
N ALA A 261 -8.32 -3.28 -23.09
CA ALA A 261 -8.75 -2.93 -21.75
C ALA A 261 -7.81 -3.56 -20.72
N TYR A 262 -7.34 -2.77 -19.76
CA TYR A 262 -6.55 -3.25 -18.62
C TYR A 262 -7.14 -2.68 -17.35
N LEU A 263 -6.98 -3.38 -16.22
CA LEU A 263 -7.27 -2.85 -14.90
C LEU A 263 -5.99 -2.83 -14.09
N ASP A 264 -5.55 -1.65 -13.69
CA ASP A 264 -4.48 -1.46 -12.72
C ASP A 264 -5.08 -1.43 -11.33
N VAL A 265 -4.81 -2.46 -10.52
CA VAL A 265 -5.38 -2.58 -9.17
C VAL A 265 -4.30 -2.44 -8.10
N VAL A 266 -4.52 -1.53 -7.16
CA VAL A 266 -3.79 -1.46 -5.89
C VAL A 266 -4.65 -2.13 -4.82
N SER A 267 -4.04 -3.02 -4.03
CA SER A 267 -4.70 -3.68 -2.92
C SER A 267 -3.79 -3.79 -1.70
N HIS A 268 -4.34 -3.58 -0.52
CA HIS A 268 -3.66 -3.76 0.76
C HIS A 268 -4.66 -4.28 1.80
N VAL A 269 -4.23 -5.24 2.62
CA VAL A 269 -5.01 -5.73 3.76
C VAL A 269 -4.76 -4.80 4.93
N SER A 270 -5.78 -4.11 5.38
CA SER A 270 -5.74 -3.29 6.60
C SER A 270 -6.06 -4.13 7.84
N GLY A 271 -5.69 -3.63 9.01
CA GLY A 271 -6.29 -4.09 10.26
C GLY A 271 -7.79 -3.75 10.31
N THR A 272 -8.55 -4.50 11.10
CA THR A 272 -9.91 -4.06 11.49
C THR A 272 -9.83 -3.34 12.83
N GLY A 273 -10.48 -2.19 12.92
CA GLY A 273 -10.48 -1.30 14.09
C GLY A 273 -11.20 -1.85 15.34
N GLY A 274 -11.23 -3.16 15.58
CA GLY A 274 -11.85 -3.76 16.77
C GLY A 274 -12.13 -5.26 16.73
N GLY A 275 -11.69 -6.00 15.70
CA GLY A 275 -12.09 -7.40 15.54
C GLY A 275 -11.06 -8.38 14.94
N GLY A 276 -9.86 -7.92 14.56
CA GLY A 276 -8.93 -8.80 13.85
C GLY A 276 -7.65 -8.14 13.36
N ASN A 277 -6.55 -8.81 13.66
CA ASN A 277 -5.17 -8.43 13.39
C ASN A 277 -4.73 -8.76 11.94
N THR A 278 -5.61 -8.43 10.98
CA THR A 278 -5.54 -8.99 9.63
C THR A 278 -4.42 -8.45 8.76
N ARG A 279 -3.78 -7.33 9.13
CA ARG A 279 -2.68 -6.70 8.38
C ARG A 279 -1.54 -7.70 8.11
N TYR A 280 -1.13 -8.43 9.13
CA TYR A 280 -0.12 -9.49 9.04
C TYR A 280 -0.72 -10.81 8.55
N TRP A 281 -1.57 -10.75 7.52
CA TRP A 281 -2.37 -11.88 7.01
C TRP A 281 -1.56 -13.15 6.74
N PHE A 282 -0.29 -13.01 6.36
CA PHE A 282 0.59 -14.13 6.09
C PHE A 282 0.91 -14.98 7.33
N ALA A 283 0.66 -14.47 8.54
CA ALA A 283 0.81 -15.14 9.83
C ALA A 283 -0.52 -15.67 10.42
N CYS A 284 -1.67 -15.43 9.77
CA CYS A 284 -2.97 -15.80 10.36
C CYS A 284 -3.23 -17.31 10.30
N ALA A 285 -3.77 -17.86 11.41
CA ALA A 285 -4.24 -19.23 11.45
C ALA A 285 -5.64 -19.36 10.81
N PRO A 286 -6.01 -20.54 10.28
CA PRO A 286 -7.39 -20.86 9.95
C PRO A 286 -8.30 -20.83 11.19
N GLU A 287 -9.57 -20.46 11.03
CA GLU A 287 -10.54 -20.43 12.13
C GLU A 287 -10.66 -21.77 12.87
N SER A 288 -10.56 -22.90 12.16
CA SER A 288 -10.57 -24.23 12.79
C SER A 288 -9.38 -24.47 13.72
N VAL A 289 -8.19 -23.96 13.35
CA VAL A 289 -6.97 -24.07 14.15
C VAL A 289 -7.06 -23.20 15.39
N LEU A 290 -7.65 -22.01 15.30
CA LEU A 290 -7.87 -21.13 16.46
C LEU A 290 -8.97 -21.64 17.39
N ALA A 291 -10.00 -22.30 16.85
CA ALA A 291 -11.04 -22.94 17.66
C ALA A 291 -10.50 -24.15 18.46
N GLU A 292 -9.49 -24.85 17.92
CA GLU A 292 -8.83 -25.98 18.59
C GLU A 292 -7.71 -25.53 19.55
N PHE A 293 -6.90 -24.55 19.14
CA PHE A 293 -5.76 -24.02 19.90
C PHE A 293 -5.90 -22.51 20.21
N PRO A 294 -6.87 -22.10 21.05
CA PRO A 294 -7.22 -20.69 21.25
C PRO A 294 -6.09 -19.84 21.86
N TYR A 295 -5.11 -20.46 22.52
CA TYR A 295 -3.92 -19.77 23.07
C TYR A 295 -2.92 -19.32 21.99
N LEU A 296 -3.13 -19.68 20.71
CA LEU A 296 -2.47 -19.00 19.59
C LEU A 296 -2.86 -17.52 19.51
N HIS A 297 -4.01 -17.13 20.07
CA HIS A 297 -4.29 -15.73 20.41
C HIS A 297 -3.76 -15.43 21.81
N ASN A 298 -2.56 -14.85 21.86
CA ASN A 298 -1.89 -14.41 23.08
C ASN A 298 -1.20 -13.05 22.85
N SER A 299 -0.82 -12.33 23.92
CA SER A 299 -0.21 -10.99 23.81
C SER A 299 1.14 -10.95 23.08
N PHE A 300 1.81 -12.09 22.94
CA PHE A 300 3.13 -12.25 22.29
C PHE A 300 3.02 -12.73 20.84
N ALA A 301 1.84 -13.14 20.36
CA ALA A 301 1.62 -13.54 18.98
C ALA A 301 1.83 -12.38 17.99
N ILE A 302 1.93 -12.68 16.69
CA ILE A 302 2.12 -11.66 15.66
C ILE A 302 0.90 -10.71 15.58
N GLY A 303 1.16 -9.41 15.73
CA GLY A 303 0.38 -8.33 15.15
C GLY A 303 0.17 -7.06 16.02
N ASP A 304 -0.73 -6.18 15.60
CA ASP A 304 -0.72 -4.74 15.92
C ASP A 304 -1.91 -4.17 16.72
N LEU A 305 -2.72 -5.00 17.36
CA LEU A 305 -3.83 -4.51 18.19
C LEU A 305 -3.30 -3.68 19.37
N ARG A 306 -3.86 -2.48 19.56
CA ARG A 306 -3.37 -1.43 20.47
C ARG A 306 -4.44 -0.96 21.45
N HIS A 307 -4.09 -0.74 22.71
CA HIS A 307 -4.93 -0.05 23.67
C HIS A 307 -4.04 0.70 24.66
N ASN A 308 -4.53 1.79 25.24
CA ASN A 308 -3.69 2.66 26.08
C ASN A 308 -3.44 2.05 27.48
N PHE A 309 -4.30 1.11 27.89
CA PHE A 309 -4.30 0.53 29.25
C PHE A 309 -4.19 -1.00 29.29
N VAL A 310 -4.20 -1.68 28.14
CA VAL A 310 -4.03 -3.15 28.08
C VAL A 310 -3.17 -3.62 26.90
N SER A 311 -2.32 -4.60 27.14
CA SER A 311 -1.75 -5.47 26.11
C SER A 311 -2.81 -6.46 25.64
N HIS A 312 -3.52 -6.13 24.57
CA HIS A 312 -4.47 -7.07 23.94
C HIS A 312 -3.78 -8.34 23.43
N MET A 313 -4.54 -9.43 23.42
CA MET A 313 -4.19 -10.66 22.72
C MET A 313 -4.01 -10.35 21.22
N GLN A 314 -2.90 -10.80 20.66
CA GLN A 314 -2.53 -10.66 19.26
C GLN A 314 -2.84 -11.95 18.49
N GLY A 315 -2.35 -12.07 17.25
CA GLY A 315 -2.73 -13.15 16.34
C GLY A 315 -4.02 -12.84 15.57
N CYS A 316 -4.28 -13.63 14.52
CA CYS A 316 -5.44 -13.44 13.64
C CYS A 316 -5.97 -14.74 13.03
N GLY A 317 -7.28 -14.71 12.80
CA GLY A 317 -8.03 -15.72 12.03
C GLY A 317 -8.14 -15.41 10.53
N GLY A 318 -9.14 -16.03 9.89
CA GLY A 318 -9.41 -15.94 8.45
C GLY A 318 -8.42 -16.71 7.56
N GLY A 319 -7.41 -17.37 8.16
CA GLY A 319 -6.33 -18.04 7.42
C GLY A 319 -5.43 -17.08 6.64
N ASN A 320 -4.38 -17.64 6.03
CA ASN A 320 -3.23 -16.90 5.51
C ASN A 320 -3.15 -16.78 3.97
N TYR A 321 -4.26 -16.97 3.25
CA TYR A 321 -4.35 -16.78 1.79
C TYR A 321 -5.05 -15.47 1.44
N ARG A 322 -4.45 -14.69 0.55
CA ARG A 322 -5.03 -13.45 0.00
C ARG A 322 -4.79 -13.40 -1.51
N GLU A 323 -5.83 -13.02 -2.25
CA GLU A 323 -5.82 -12.82 -3.70
C GLU A 323 -6.87 -11.75 -4.03
N VAL A 324 -6.67 -10.98 -5.09
CA VAL A 324 -7.69 -10.07 -5.60
C VAL A 324 -8.34 -10.68 -6.84
N GLU A 325 -9.64 -10.89 -6.78
CA GLU A 325 -10.43 -11.35 -7.91
C GLU A 325 -10.99 -10.18 -8.71
N ILE A 326 -10.79 -10.21 -10.02
CA ILE A 326 -11.43 -9.27 -10.94
C ILE A 326 -12.65 -9.94 -11.55
N ARG A 327 -13.80 -9.27 -11.52
CA ARG A 327 -15.07 -9.75 -12.07
C ARG A 327 -15.65 -8.75 -13.06
N ILE A 328 -16.28 -9.26 -14.11
CA ILE A 328 -17.13 -8.51 -15.04
C ILE A 328 -18.52 -9.15 -14.99
N ASP A 329 -19.53 -8.37 -14.61
CA ASP A 329 -20.92 -8.81 -14.40
C ASP A 329 -21.02 -10.03 -13.47
N GLY A 330 -20.25 -10.00 -12.38
CA GLY A 330 -20.13 -11.09 -11.39
C GLY A 330 -19.27 -12.29 -11.82
N ARG A 331 -18.89 -12.40 -13.10
CA ARG A 331 -18.09 -13.51 -13.64
C ARG A 331 -16.60 -13.21 -13.54
N LEU A 332 -15.79 -14.16 -13.08
CA LEU A 332 -14.34 -14.01 -12.99
C LEU A 332 -13.70 -13.66 -14.34
N ALA A 333 -12.86 -12.64 -14.35
CA ALA A 333 -12.22 -12.05 -15.53
C ALA A 333 -10.68 -11.94 -15.41
N GLY A 334 -10.13 -12.05 -14.19
CA GLY A 334 -8.69 -12.08 -13.94
C GLY A 334 -8.38 -12.12 -12.45
N LEU A 335 -7.10 -12.25 -12.09
CA LEU A 335 -6.63 -12.35 -10.70
C LEU A 335 -5.37 -11.49 -10.51
N ALA A 336 -5.20 -10.89 -9.32
CA ALA A 336 -3.97 -10.21 -8.92
C ALA A 336 -3.44 -10.73 -7.56
N PRO A 337 -2.11 -10.85 -7.38
CA PRO A 337 -1.51 -11.26 -6.13
C PRO A 337 -1.50 -10.11 -5.12
N VAL A 338 -1.49 -10.44 -3.83
CA VAL A 338 -1.38 -9.47 -2.73
C VAL A 338 0.06 -9.49 -2.21
N PHE A 339 0.64 -8.30 -2.03
CA PHE A 339 1.98 -8.16 -1.46
C PHE A 339 1.94 -8.38 0.06
N PRO A 340 2.83 -9.21 0.64
CA PRO A 340 2.95 -9.37 2.09
C PRO A 340 3.63 -8.15 2.71
N TRP A 341 2.88 -7.05 2.81
CA TRP A 341 3.37 -5.79 3.34
C TRP A 341 3.80 -5.96 4.80
N LEU A 342 4.98 -5.44 5.12
CA LEU A 342 5.57 -5.50 6.44
C LEU A 342 5.49 -4.11 7.06
N GLY A 343 4.78 -3.98 8.17
CA GLY A 343 4.70 -2.75 8.95
C GLY A 343 5.65 -2.74 10.13
N SER A 344 5.95 -1.54 10.63
CA SER A 344 7.02 -1.27 11.59
C SER A 344 6.83 -1.83 13.01
N SER A 345 5.73 -2.53 13.29
CA SER A 345 5.47 -3.15 14.59
C SER A 345 4.80 -4.51 14.40
N ILE A 346 5.61 -5.55 14.15
CA ILE A 346 5.13 -6.94 14.00
C ILE A 346 4.44 -7.41 15.28
N ASN A 347 4.79 -6.87 16.45
CA ASN A 347 3.99 -6.94 17.66
C ASN A 347 3.96 -5.54 18.32
N ASN A 348 2.80 -5.04 18.75
CA ASN A 348 2.69 -3.68 19.35
C ASN A 348 3.36 -3.57 20.75
N GLY A 349 3.57 -4.68 21.46
CA GLY A 349 4.45 -4.75 22.63
C GLY A 349 5.94 -4.68 22.29
N PHE A 350 6.31 -4.84 21.01
CA PHE A 350 7.69 -4.79 20.53
C PHE A 350 7.80 -3.93 19.25
N ARG A 351 7.55 -2.63 19.43
CA ARG A 351 7.53 -1.61 18.38
C ARG A 351 8.87 -1.43 17.69
N ASN A 352 8.85 -0.93 16.46
CA ASN A 352 10.00 -0.67 15.60
C ASN A 352 10.75 -1.98 15.35
N THR A 353 10.18 -2.93 14.61
CA THR A 353 10.64 -4.32 14.69
C THR A 353 11.88 -4.63 13.83
N VAL A 354 11.99 -4.16 12.58
CA VAL A 354 13.13 -4.49 11.69
C VAL A 354 13.47 -3.42 10.64
N ASP A 355 12.57 -2.47 10.39
CA ASP A 355 12.50 -1.51 9.27
C ASP A 355 12.85 -0.05 9.64
N THR A 356 13.66 0.15 10.68
CA THR A 356 14.17 1.45 11.14
C THR A 356 15.71 1.43 11.03
N PRO A 357 16.33 2.54 10.64
CA PRO A 357 15.73 3.74 10.05
C PRO A 357 15.37 3.54 8.56
N ALA A 358 15.69 2.40 7.95
CA ALA A 358 15.43 2.08 6.55
C ALA A 358 14.18 1.18 6.36
N PRO A 359 13.12 1.65 5.66
CA PRO A 359 11.87 0.92 5.52
C PRO A 359 11.99 -0.40 4.74
N ALA A 360 11.03 -1.30 4.92
CA ALA A 360 10.89 -2.54 4.16
C ALA A 360 10.51 -2.30 2.68
N ALA A 361 10.54 -3.36 1.85
CA ALA A 361 10.21 -3.25 0.42
C ALA A 361 8.74 -2.82 0.22
N GLN A 362 8.52 -1.87 -0.71
CA GLN A 362 7.23 -1.20 -0.92
C GLN A 362 6.58 -0.54 0.31
N ALA A 363 7.28 -0.33 1.43
CA ALA A 363 6.69 0.26 2.64
C ALA A 363 5.93 1.57 2.34
N LEU A 364 6.58 2.47 1.61
CA LEU A 364 6.10 3.83 1.28
C LEU A 364 5.27 3.94 -0.02
N ASN A 365 5.24 2.90 -0.88
CA ASN A 365 4.78 3.07 -2.27
C ASN A 365 4.23 1.76 -2.88
N TRP A 366 2.91 1.57 -2.86
CA TRP A 366 2.25 0.30 -3.21
C TRP A 366 1.95 0.17 -4.72
N MET A 367 2.74 -0.64 -5.44
CA MET A 367 2.62 -0.71 -6.91
C MET A 367 1.34 -1.45 -7.35
N PRO A 368 0.58 -0.92 -8.33
CA PRO A 368 -0.56 -1.63 -8.88
C PRO A 368 -0.11 -2.86 -9.66
N PHE A 369 -0.92 -3.91 -9.60
CA PHE A 369 -0.81 -5.05 -10.49
C PHE A 369 -1.74 -4.82 -11.69
N ARG A 370 -1.25 -5.05 -12.92
CA ARG A 370 -2.03 -4.91 -14.15
C ARG A 370 -2.69 -6.23 -14.53
N VAL A 371 -4.01 -6.23 -14.61
CA VAL A 371 -4.82 -7.34 -15.14
C VAL A 371 -5.27 -7.00 -16.57
N ASP A 372 -5.04 -7.90 -17.52
CA ASP A 372 -5.45 -7.70 -18.92
C ASP A 372 -6.89 -8.19 -19.14
N LEU A 373 -7.79 -7.24 -19.36
CA LEU A 373 -9.22 -7.47 -19.62
C LEU A 373 -9.56 -7.40 -21.12
N THR A 374 -8.57 -7.28 -22.00
CA THR A 374 -8.75 -7.15 -23.45
C THR A 374 -9.60 -8.27 -24.09
N PRO A 375 -9.57 -9.55 -23.64
CA PRO A 375 -10.51 -10.57 -24.13
C PRO A 375 -12.00 -10.20 -23.97
N PHE A 376 -12.33 -9.34 -23.00
CA PHE A 376 -13.70 -8.86 -22.71
C PHE A 376 -14.05 -7.56 -23.45
N ALA A 377 -13.15 -6.94 -24.22
CA ALA A 377 -13.44 -5.67 -24.91
C ALA A 377 -14.70 -5.74 -25.79
N GLY A 378 -14.94 -6.86 -26.47
CA GLY A 378 -16.16 -7.09 -27.27
C GLY A 378 -17.46 -7.16 -26.45
N LEU A 379 -17.39 -7.58 -25.18
CA LEU A 379 -18.52 -7.55 -24.25
C LEU A 379 -18.83 -6.10 -23.87
N LEU A 380 -17.82 -5.37 -23.37
CA LEU A 380 -17.95 -3.96 -22.95
C LEU A 380 -18.41 -3.03 -24.08
N ASN A 381 -18.13 -3.37 -25.34
CA ASN A 381 -18.54 -2.59 -26.51
C ASN A 381 -20.04 -2.69 -26.88
N ASN A 382 -20.81 -3.60 -26.26
CA ASN A 382 -22.19 -3.87 -26.66
C ASN A 382 -23.12 -2.65 -26.52
N GLY A 383 -22.81 -1.69 -25.63
CA GLY A 383 -23.61 -0.50 -25.33
C GLY A 383 -24.63 -0.69 -24.20
N ALA A 384 -24.59 -1.81 -23.49
CA ALA A 384 -25.27 -2.03 -22.23
C ALA A 384 -24.42 -1.49 -21.05
N GLU A 385 -25.04 -1.44 -19.87
CA GLU A 385 -24.33 -1.25 -18.61
C GLU A 385 -23.58 -2.53 -18.22
N HIS A 386 -22.39 -2.36 -17.65
CA HIS A 386 -21.53 -3.43 -17.17
C HIS A 386 -20.91 -3.07 -15.84
N THR A 387 -20.71 -4.06 -14.96
CA THR A 387 -20.00 -3.87 -13.69
C THR A 387 -18.62 -4.51 -13.77
N VAL A 388 -17.57 -3.69 -13.68
CA VAL A 388 -16.18 -4.15 -13.49
C VAL A 388 -15.82 -3.99 -12.01
N GLN A 389 -15.41 -5.08 -11.38
CA GLN A 389 -15.18 -5.15 -9.93
C GLN A 389 -13.83 -5.80 -9.61
N ALA A 390 -13.15 -5.30 -8.59
CA ALA A 390 -12.01 -5.92 -7.94
C ALA A 390 -12.38 -6.23 -6.48
N ARG A 391 -12.16 -7.46 -6.01
CA ARG A 391 -12.43 -7.88 -4.62
C ARG A 391 -11.24 -8.60 -4.01
N LEU A 392 -10.76 -8.11 -2.88
CA LEU A 392 -9.74 -8.75 -2.06
C LEU A 392 -10.39 -9.87 -1.21
N LEU A 393 -9.88 -11.10 -1.34
CA LEU A 393 -10.41 -12.27 -0.64
C LEU A 393 -9.83 -12.45 0.76
N GLY A 394 -10.61 -13.10 1.64
CA GLY A 394 -10.15 -13.55 2.96
C GLY A 394 -10.06 -12.46 4.02
N VAL A 395 -10.71 -11.31 3.82
CA VAL A 395 -10.72 -10.18 4.76
C VAL A 395 -12.07 -9.48 4.75
N ASP A 396 -12.39 -8.84 5.88
CA ASP A 396 -13.54 -7.94 6.03
C ASP A 396 -13.15 -6.46 5.80
N SER A 397 -11.84 -6.15 5.84
CA SER A 397 -11.28 -4.80 5.72
C SER A 397 -10.08 -4.75 4.77
N GLY A 398 -9.96 -3.67 3.99
CA GLY A 398 -8.77 -3.35 3.22
C GLY A 398 -8.88 -2.07 2.39
N LEU A 399 -7.78 -1.77 1.69
CA LEU A 399 -7.78 -0.87 0.55
C LEU A 399 -7.88 -1.70 -0.73
N VAL A 400 -8.86 -1.40 -1.57
CA VAL A 400 -8.88 -1.77 -2.99
C VAL A 400 -9.22 -0.51 -3.78
N SER A 401 -8.43 -0.22 -4.81
CA SER A 401 -8.69 0.89 -5.75
C SER A 401 -8.00 0.58 -7.08
N GLY A 402 -8.47 1.17 -8.16
CA GLY A 402 -7.82 0.97 -9.45
C GLY A 402 -8.26 1.91 -10.55
N HIS A 403 -7.66 1.71 -11.72
CA HIS A 403 -7.94 2.44 -12.95
C HIS A 403 -8.16 1.45 -14.09
N LEU A 404 -9.33 1.50 -14.73
CA LEU A 404 -9.59 0.81 -15.98
C LEU A 404 -9.02 1.62 -17.14
N VAL A 405 -7.97 1.11 -17.75
CA VAL A 405 -7.20 1.75 -18.82
C VAL A 405 -7.71 1.26 -20.17
N LEU A 406 -8.40 2.14 -20.90
CA LEU A 406 -9.12 1.80 -22.12
C LEU A 406 -8.48 2.44 -23.36
N TYR A 407 -8.30 1.62 -24.39
CA TYR A 407 -7.80 2.01 -25.69
C TYR A 407 -8.82 1.74 -26.77
N ARG A 408 -9.04 2.71 -27.67
CA ARG A 408 -10.13 2.69 -28.64
C ARG A 408 -9.62 2.58 -30.08
N ASP A 409 -10.43 1.97 -30.94
CA ASP A 409 -10.29 2.08 -32.39
C ASP A 409 -10.82 3.44 -32.85
N ARG A 410 -9.91 4.32 -33.28
CA ARG A 410 -10.26 5.69 -33.71
C ARG A 410 -10.98 5.75 -35.06
N ASN A 411 -10.89 4.68 -35.86
CA ASN A 411 -11.45 4.64 -37.22
C ASN A 411 -12.79 3.89 -37.29
N ARG A 412 -13.34 3.46 -36.14
CA ARG A 412 -14.59 2.70 -36.09
C ARG A 412 -15.38 3.05 -34.83
N ALA A 413 -16.61 3.55 -35.01
CA ALA A 413 -17.46 3.98 -33.90
C ALA A 413 -18.05 2.82 -33.06
N ILE A 414 -18.23 1.64 -33.67
CA ILE A 414 -18.72 0.42 -32.99
C ILE A 414 -17.83 -0.76 -33.41
N VAL A 415 -17.12 -1.35 -32.44
CA VAL A 415 -16.23 -2.49 -32.60
C VAL A 415 -16.91 -3.71 -31.94
N PRO A 416 -17.69 -4.52 -32.69
CA PRO A 416 -18.32 -5.70 -32.12
C PRO A 416 -17.27 -6.76 -31.80
N GLY A 417 -17.63 -7.70 -30.92
CA GLY A 417 -16.74 -8.77 -30.50
C GLY A 417 -17.42 -9.74 -29.54
N ALA A 418 -16.66 -10.71 -29.04
CA ALA A 418 -17.14 -11.64 -28.03
C ALA A 418 -15.98 -12.26 -27.25
N VAL A 419 -16.24 -12.63 -25.99
CA VAL A 419 -15.44 -13.63 -25.26
C VAL A 419 -15.74 -14.99 -25.87
N THR A 420 -14.72 -15.73 -26.30
CA THR A 420 -14.87 -17.05 -26.94
C THR A 420 -14.51 -18.21 -26.01
N SER A 421 -13.71 -17.96 -24.97
CA SER A 421 -13.40 -18.93 -23.93
C SER A 421 -12.99 -18.22 -22.65
N ASN A 422 -13.40 -18.74 -21.50
CA ASN A 422 -12.91 -18.35 -20.19
C ASN A 422 -12.85 -19.62 -19.33
N THR A 423 -11.65 -20.06 -18.97
CA THR A 423 -11.45 -21.23 -18.10
C THR A 423 -11.16 -20.85 -16.64
N LEU A 424 -11.27 -19.57 -16.28
CA LEU A 424 -11.11 -19.14 -14.89
C LEU A 424 -12.39 -19.48 -14.11
N ALA A 425 -12.24 -20.37 -13.14
CA ALA A 425 -13.30 -20.80 -12.24
C ALA A 425 -12.94 -20.45 -10.79
N GLU A 426 -13.95 -20.37 -9.92
CA GLU A 426 -13.81 -20.23 -8.47
C GLU A 426 -12.87 -21.32 -7.91
N SER A 427 -12.08 -20.99 -6.88
CA SER A 427 -11.19 -21.95 -6.22
C SER A 427 -11.02 -21.58 -4.76
N THR A 428 -11.06 -22.57 -3.88
CA THR A 428 -10.57 -22.45 -2.50
C THR A 428 -9.12 -22.92 -2.43
N PRO A 429 -8.28 -22.37 -1.53
CA PRO A 429 -6.96 -22.95 -1.25
C PRO A 429 -7.13 -24.30 -0.53
N SER A 430 -6.20 -25.22 -0.73
CA SER A 430 -6.05 -26.41 0.11
C SER A 430 -5.29 -26.03 1.39
N ILE A 431 -5.85 -26.38 2.55
CA ILE A 431 -5.23 -26.19 3.86
C ILE A 431 -5.02 -27.58 4.47
N THR A 432 -3.82 -27.80 5.03
CA THR A 432 -3.46 -29.02 5.77
C THR A 432 -2.55 -28.64 6.92
N ASP A 433 -2.67 -29.29 8.07
CA ASP A 433 -1.79 -29.05 9.20
C ASP A 433 -1.22 -30.35 9.78
N THR A 434 -0.23 -30.20 10.66
CA THR A 434 0.42 -31.28 11.41
C THR A 434 0.53 -30.93 12.90
N LEU A 435 -0.46 -30.19 13.42
CA LEU A 435 -0.38 -29.64 14.77
C LEU A 435 -0.54 -30.74 15.82
N VAL A 436 0.31 -30.69 16.85
CA VAL A 436 0.29 -31.60 18.00
C VAL A 436 0.47 -30.78 19.26
N GLU A 437 -0.52 -30.81 20.14
CA GLU A 437 -0.39 -30.31 21.51
C GLU A 437 0.05 -31.44 22.45
N THR A 438 0.97 -31.13 23.36
CA THR A 438 1.13 -31.88 24.61
C THR A 438 0.71 -31.01 25.79
N THR A 439 -0.07 -31.57 26.71
CA THR A 439 -0.51 -30.89 27.94
C THR A 439 0.08 -31.60 29.16
N ALA A 440 0.68 -30.82 30.06
CA ALA A 440 1.16 -31.24 31.37
C ALA A 440 0.46 -30.43 32.48
N THR A 441 0.46 -30.95 33.70
CA THR A 441 -0.03 -30.21 34.88
C THR A 441 0.86 -30.50 36.07
N ASN A 442 1.56 -29.47 36.55
CA ASN A 442 2.49 -29.53 37.67
C ASN A 442 2.04 -28.52 38.73
N GLU A 443 1.91 -28.95 39.98
CA GLU A 443 1.51 -28.09 41.12
C GLU A 443 0.20 -27.29 40.90
N GLY A 444 -0.70 -27.80 40.05
CA GLY A 444 -1.96 -27.16 39.68
C GLY A 444 -1.86 -26.19 38.49
N ILE A 445 -0.66 -25.91 38.00
CA ILE A 445 -0.41 -25.08 36.82
C ILE A 445 -0.45 -25.96 35.57
N VAL A 446 -1.25 -25.57 34.58
CA VAL A 446 -1.36 -26.25 33.28
C VAL A 446 -0.33 -25.67 32.31
N THR A 447 0.47 -26.52 31.67
CA THR A 447 1.38 -26.15 30.59
C THR A 447 0.94 -26.85 29.31
N ARG A 448 0.81 -26.10 28.22
CA ARG A 448 0.48 -26.57 26.86
C ARG A 448 1.65 -26.28 25.95
N HIS A 449 2.06 -27.26 25.15
CA HIS A 449 3.12 -27.10 24.15
C HIS A 449 2.61 -27.56 22.80
N LEU A 450 2.41 -26.61 21.88
CA LEU A 450 1.97 -26.84 20.51
C LEU A 450 3.19 -26.85 19.59
N THR A 451 3.30 -27.89 18.76
CA THR A 451 4.29 -27.94 17.68
C THR A 451 3.64 -28.38 16.38
N GLY A 452 4.17 -27.92 15.24
CA GLY A 452 3.76 -28.38 13.92
C GLY A 452 3.67 -27.27 12.89
N GLU A 453 2.97 -27.51 11.78
CA GLU A 453 2.79 -26.55 10.70
C GLU A 453 1.33 -26.49 10.25
N VAL A 454 0.87 -25.30 9.85
CA VAL A 454 -0.27 -25.11 8.95
C VAL A 454 0.24 -24.72 7.56
N SER A 455 -0.13 -25.50 6.55
CA SER A 455 0.28 -25.35 5.15
C SER A 455 -0.93 -24.99 4.29
N THR A 456 -0.88 -23.83 3.63
CA THR A 456 -1.93 -23.33 2.73
C THR A 456 -1.38 -23.20 1.32
N ARG A 457 -2.08 -23.77 0.34
CA ARG A 457 -1.65 -23.83 -1.07
C ARG A 457 -2.80 -23.52 -2.02
N SER A 458 -2.52 -22.68 -3.02
CA SER A 458 -3.42 -22.41 -4.14
C SER A 458 -2.61 -22.40 -5.44
N VAL A 459 -3.05 -23.15 -6.45
CA VAL A 459 -2.42 -23.18 -7.77
C VAL A 459 -3.51 -23.08 -8.82
N ARG A 460 -3.70 -21.88 -9.37
CA ARG A 460 -4.70 -21.59 -10.42
C ARG A 460 -3.97 -21.44 -11.75
N SER A 461 -4.51 -22.02 -12.82
CA SER A 461 -3.99 -21.85 -14.19
C SER A 461 -5.17 -21.72 -15.13
N PHE A 462 -5.24 -20.63 -15.87
CA PHE A 462 -6.40 -20.33 -16.71
C PHE A 462 -6.04 -19.67 -18.03
N ARG A 463 -6.97 -19.74 -18.98
CA ARG A 463 -6.91 -19.06 -20.26
C ARG A 463 -8.24 -18.36 -20.52
N ILE A 464 -8.14 -17.11 -20.98
CA ILE A 464 -9.28 -16.33 -21.46
C ILE A 464 -8.96 -15.88 -22.89
N SER A 465 -9.90 -16.10 -23.79
CA SER A 465 -9.79 -15.71 -25.20
C SER A 465 -11.06 -14.98 -25.64
N GLY A 466 -10.88 -13.97 -26.49
CA GLY A 466 -11.96 -13.22 -27.12
C GLY A 466 -11.47 -12.50 -28.36
N TYR A 467 -12.37 -11.82 -29.07
CA TYR A 467 -12.01 -11.04 -30.26
C TYR A 467 -12.78 -9.73 -30.35
N VAL A 468 -12.23 -8.82 -31.14
CA VAL A 468 -12.85 -7.55 -31.55
C VAL A 468 -12.66 -7.34 -33.06
N ASP A 469 -13.72 -6.93 -33.74
CA ASP A 469 -13.72 -6.63 -35.18
C ASP A 469 -13.44 -5.15 -35.40
N THR A 470 -12.16 -4.80 -35.45
CA THR A 470 -11.67 -3.42 -35.64
C THR A 470 -11.80 -2.94 -37.09
N SER A 471 -11.45 -1.68 -37.36
CA SER A 471 -11.21 -1.10 -38.68
C SER A 471 -10.08 -1.80 -39.45
N ARG A 472 -9.17 -2.48 -38.74
CA ARG A 472 -8.06 -3.26 -39.30
C ARG A 472 -8.39 -4.75 -39.47
N GLY A 473 -9.63 -5.16 -39.16
CA GLY A 473 -10.09 -6.55 -39.15
C GLY A 473 -10.17 -7.18 -37.75
N ARG A 474 -10.42 -8.49 -37.71
CA ARG A 474 -10.60 -9.25 -36.47
C ARG A 474 -9.28 -9.42 -35.71
N ILE A 475 -9.18 -8.80 -34.54
CA ILE A 475 -8.09 -9.03 -33.61
C ILE A 475 -8.55 -10.00 -32.53
N VAL A 476 -7.90 -11.16 -32.45
CA VAL A 476 -8.08 -12.13 -31.37
C VAL A 476 -7.11 -11.78 -30.25
N SER A 477 -7.61 -11.70 -29.02
CA SER A 477 -6.81 -11.48 -27.82
C SER A 477 -6.92 -12.69 -26.90
N THR A 478 -5.81 -13.08 -26.28
CA THR A 478 -5.75 -14.22 -25.36
C THR A 478 -4.84 -13.91 -24.19
N VAL A 479 -5.33 -14.14 -22.99
CA VAL A 479 -4.57 -14.08 -21.73
C VAL A 479 -4.42 -15.51 -21.23
N GLN A 480 -3.21 -15.88 -20.86
CA GLN A 480 -2.90 -17.10 -20.11
C GLN A 480 -2.22 -16.68 -18.82
N GLN A 481 -2.70 -17.16 -17.68
CA GLN A 481 -2.15 -16.79 -16.38
C GLN A 481 -2.07 -18.01 -15.47
N ARG A 482 -0.96 -18.11 -14.72
CA ARG A 482 -0.70 -19.13 -13.71
C ARG A 482 -0.33 -18.45 -12.39
N ASN A 483 -1.17 -18.65 -11.37
CA ASN A 483 -0.91 -18.26 -10.00
C ASN A 483 -0.36 -19.47 -9.23
N TYR A 484 0.67 -19.23 -8.43
CA TYR A 484 1.23 -20.20 -7.49
C TYR A 484 1.37 -19.54 -6.14
N PHE A 485 0.63 -20.04 -5.16
CA PHE A 485 0.66 -19.59 -3.78
C PHE A 485 0.95 -20.77 -2.86
N VAL A 486 1.96 -20.61 -2.00
CA VAL A 486 2.19 -21.47 -0.84
C VAL A 486 2.53 -20.59 0.35
N ASN A 487 1.88 -20.84 1.49
CA ASN A 487 2.24 -20.26 2.77
C ASN A 487 2.29 -21.37 3.83
N ARG A 488 3.46 -21.53 4.47
CA ARG A 488 3.67 -22.45 5.59
C ARG A 488 3.86 -21.62 6.85
N ASN A 489 3.04 -21.87 7.86
CA ASN A 489 3.16 -21.29 9.20
C ASN A 489 3.53 -22.41 10.15
N ILE A 490 4.77 -22.41 10.62
CA ILE A 490 5.30 -23.40 11.56
C ILE A 490 5.21 -22.78 12.95
N TYR A 491 4.66 -23.51 13.90
CA TYR A 491 4.45 -23.07 15.28
C TYR A 491 5.29 -23.92 16.24
N ASP A 492 5.89 -23.26 17.22
CA ASP A 492 6.42 -23.86 18.44
C ASP A 492 6.01 -22.92 19.61
N VAL A 493 4.88 -23.23 20.25
CA VAL A 493 4.22 -22.34 21.20
C VAL A 493 4.04 -23.04 22.53
N LEU A 494 4.75 -22.55 23.55
CA LEU A 494 4.67 -23.02 24.93
C LEU A 494 3.89 -22.01 25.76
N ALA A 495 2.77 -22.43 26.34
CA ALA A 495 1.89 -21.59 27.17
C ALA A 495 1.68 -22.22 28.54
N THR A 496 1.82 -21.42 29.61
CA THR A 496 1.66 -21.87 31.00
C THR A 496 0.62 -20.99 31.71
N GLY A 497 -0.37 -21.63 32.34
CA GLY A 497 -1.52 -20.98 32.95
C GLY A 497 -2.78 -20.97 32.06
N THR A 498 -3.63 -19.97 32.26
CA THR A 498 -4.84 -19.70 31.47
C THR A 498 -4.58 -18.49 30.59
N VAL A 499 -4.48 -18.69 29.27
CA VAL A 499 -4.26 -17.58 28.33
C VAL A 499 -5.56 -16.80 28.14
N ALA A 500 -5.68 -15.68 28.87
CA ALA A 500 -6.80 -14.74 28.78
C ALA A 500 -6.34 -13.33 29.20
N LEU A 501 -7.06 -12.29 28.77
CA LEU A 501 -6.65 -10.89 28.95
C LEU A 501 -6.38 -10.48 30.41
N TRP A 502 -7.15 -11.03 31.34
CA TRP A 502 -7.17 -10.67 32.76
C TRP A 502 -6.61 -11.77 33.66
N GLU A 503 -5.87 -12.73 33.10
CA GLU A 503 -5.27 -13.86 33.82
C GLU A 503 -3.75 -13.76 33.72
N ASP A 504 -3.04 -14.19 34.76
CA ASP A 504 -1.57 -14.32 34.70
C ASP A 504 -1.18 -15.58 33.91
N PHE A 505 -0.35 -15.40 32.89
CA PHE A 505 0.19 -16.52 32.09
C PHE A 505 1.58 -16.20 31.54
N ASP A 506 2.32 -17.26 31.23
CA ASP A 506 3.66 -17.18 30.62
C ASP A 506 3.60 -17.87 29.26
N VAL A 507 4.13 -17.23 28.23
CA VAL A 507 4.12 -17.75 26.85
C VAL A 507 5.49 -17.56 26.21
N SER A 508 5.94 -18.58 25.48
CA SER A 508 6.90 -18.45 24.39
C SER A 508 6.18 -18.74 23.08
N HIS A 509 6.22 -17.80 22.13
CA HIS A 509 5.55 -17.91 20.84
C HIS A 509 6.57 -17.82 19.71
N ASP A 510 7.09 -18.97 19.27
CA ASP A 510 7.85 -19.10 18.02
C ASP A 510 6.88 -19.39 16.86
N GLN A 511 6.97 -18.55 15.82
CA GLN A 511 6.21 -18.68 14.59
C GLN A 511 7.11 -18.42 13.38
N LYS A 512 7.22 -19.40 12.48
CA LYS A 512 8.01 -19.29 11.25
C LYS A 512 7.11 -19.28 10.02
N VAL A 513 7.07 -18.16 9.31
CA VAL A 513 6.34 -17.98 8.06
C VAL A 513 7.26 -18.28 6.88
N ARG A 514 6.80 -19.09 5.93
CA ARG A 514 7.45 -19.32 4.62
C ARG A 514 6.40 -19.16 3.52
N LEU A 515 6.39 -17.99 2.91
CA LEU A 515 5.44 -17.58 1.87
C LEU A 515 6.13 -17.49 0.51
N THR A 516 5.43 -17.92 -0.53
CA THR A 516 5.74 -17.63 -1.93
C THR A 516 4.44 -17.41 -2.67
N SER A 517 4.25 -16.19 -3.18
CA SER A 517 3.17 -15.83 -4.09
C SER A 517 3.78 -15.45 -5.44
N SER A 518 3.47 -16.19 -6.51
CA SER A 518 4.03 -15.99 -7.84
C SER A 518 2.94 -16.00 -8.90
N VAL A 519 3.05 -15.10 -9.88
CA VAL A 519 2.14 -14.99 -11.02
C VAL A 519 2.93 -14.88 -12.32
N ASP A 520 2.65 -15.78 -13.26
CA ASP A 520 3.12 -15.74 -14.65
C ASP A 520 1.93 -15.41 -15.55
N VAL A 521 2.05 -14.36 -16.38
CA VAL A 521 1.04 -13.91 -17.33
C VAL A 521 1.65 -13.84 -18.72
N THR A 522 0.93 -14.37 -19.72
CA THR A 522 1.19 -14.13 -21.15
C THR A 522 -0.09 -13.63 -21.83
N SER A 523 -0.06 -12.37 -22.27
CA SER A 523 -1.08 -11.73 -23.11
C SER A 523 -0.63 -11.71 -24.56
N ARG A 524 -1.49 -12.13 -25.50
CA ARG A 524 -1.22 -12.14 -26.94
C ARG A 524 -2.37 -11.53 -27.73
N ARG A 525 -2.05 -10.73 -28.75
CA ARG A 525 -3.01 -10.15 -29.69
C ARG A 525 -2.60 -10.44 -31.13
N VAL A 526 -3.52 -10.97 -31.94
CA VAL A 526 -3.22 -11.50 -33.29
C VAL A 526 -4.30 -11.05 -34.28
N LEU A 527 -3.87 -10.59 -35.46
CA LEU A 527 -4.74 -10.28 -36.61
C LEU A 527 -4.52 -11.35 -37.69
N GLY A 528 -5.50 -12.25 -37.87
CA GLY A 528 -5.32 -13.45 -38.69
C GLY A 528 -4.21 -14.35 -38.11
N THR A 529 -3.08 -14.46 -38.81
CA THR A 529 -1.85 -15.13 -38.33
C THR A 529 -0.77 -14.15 -37.84
N THR A 530 -0.98 -12.83 -37.99
CA THR A 530 0.02 -11.81 -37.66
C THR A 530 -0.03 -11.44 -36.18
N LEU A 531 1.04 -11.71 -35.44
CA LEU A 531 1.20 -11.24 -34.06
C LEU A 531 1.31 -9.71 -34.03
N LEU A 532 0.37 -9.05 -33.36
CA LEU A 532 0.38 -7.60 -33.15
C LEU A 532 1.12 -7.23 -31.86
N SER A 533 0.88 -7.99 -30.79
CA SER A 533 1.57 -7.83 -29.52
C SER A 533 1.63 -9.13 -28.73
N GLU A 534 2.70 -9.28 -27.95
CA GLU A 534 2.87 -10.30 -26.91
C GLU A 534 3.47 -9.60 -25.69
N ASP A 535 2.78 -9.64 -24.56
CA ASP A 535 3.27 -9.14 -23.28
C ASP A 535 3.36 -10.30 -22.30
N LYS A 536 4.55 -10.49 -21.73
CA LYS A 536 4.79 -11.46 -20.67
C LYS A 536 5.20 -10.73 -19.40
N SER A 537 4.67 -11.17 -18.27
CA SER A 537 5.04 -10.69 -16.95
C SER A 537 5.20 -11.87 -15.99
N TYR A 538 6.29 -11.89 -15.25
CA TYR A 538 6.48 -12.76 -14.10
C TYR A 538 6.69 -11.90 -12.87
N THR A 539 5.84 -12.06 -11.86
CA THR A 539 5.94 -11.37 -10.57
C THR A 539 6.01 -12.40 -9.46
N THR A 540 6.88 -12.21 -8.46
CA THR A 540 6.91 -13.07 -7.27
C THR A 540 7.27 -12.30 -6.00
N TYR A 541 6.63 -12.70 -4.91
CA TYR A 541 6.82 -12.21 -3.55
C TYR A 541 7.21 -13.40 -2.64
N PRO A 542 8.47 -13.86 -2.64
CA PRO A 542 8.96 -14.72 -1.59
C PRO A 542 9.14 -13.91 -0.31
N PHE A 543 8.69 -14.48 0.81
CA PHE A 543 8.76 -13.87 2.13
C PHE A 543 9.03 -14.93 3.18
N THR A 544 10.00 -14.70 4.05
CA THR A 544 10.22 -15.50 5.26
C THR A 544 10.30 -14.59 6.46
N LEU A 545 9.66 -15.01 7.55
CA LEU A 545 9.79 -14.43 8.87
C LEU A 545 10.05 -15.60 9.83
N ASP A 546 11.12 -15.52 10.60
CA ASP A 546 11.27 -16.27 11.85
C ASP A 546 11.02 -15.29 12.98
N TYR A 547 10.03 -15.59 13.81
CA TYR A 547 9.57 -14.73 14.90
C TYR A 547 9.57 -15.54 16.19
N LEU A 548 10.17 -15.00 17.23
CA LEU A 548 10.07 -15.46 18.61
C LEU A 548 9.71 -14.26 19.47
N ASN A 549 8.70 -14.41 20.32
CA ASN A 549 8.43 -13.46 21.39
C ASN A 549 7.97 -14.25 22.62
N ALA A 550 8.69 -14.11 23.72
CA ALA A 550 8.47 -14.85 24.95
C ALA A 550 8.51 -13.94 26.16
N GLY A 551 7.73 -14.29 27.18
CA GLY A 551 7.72 -13.61 28.46
C GLY A 551 6.42 -13.80 29.24
N ARG A 552 6.09 -12.80 30.04
CA ARG A 552 5.09 -12.86 31.11
C ARG A 552 3.95 -11.89 30.84
N HIS A 553 2.72 -12.36 30.74
CA HIS A 553 1.53 -11.51 30.77
C HIS A 553 1.01 -11.42 32.20
N ARG A 554 0.81 -10.21 32.71
CA ARG A 554 0.39 -9.97 34.10
C ARG A 554 -0.79 -9.02 34.19
N SER A 555 -1.71 -9.28 35.12
CA SER A 555 -2.88 -8.42 35.36
C SER A 555 -3.15 -8.22 36.86
N ASP A 556 -3.64 -7.02 37.21
CA ASP A 556 -4.16 -6.70 38.54
C ASP A 556 -5.70 -6.61 38.57
N GLY A 557 -6.36 -6.91 37.45
CA GLY A 557 -7.81 -6.81 37.26
C GLY A 557 -8.32 -5.45 36.75
N GLU A 558 -7.47 -4.42 36.70
CA GLU A 558 -7.77 -3.12 36.07
C GLU A 558 -6.90 -2.89 34.83
N PHE A 559 -5.63 -3.29 34.91
CA PHE A 559 -4.64 -3.26 33.84
C PHE A 559 -4.15 -4.66 33.50
N SER A 560 -3.59 -4.82 32.29
CA SER A 560 -2.93 -6.06 31.88
C SER A 560 -1.77 -5.76 30.94
N PHE A 561 -0.57 -6.26 31.24
CA PHE A 561 0.65 -5.95 30.50
C PHE A 561 1.37 -7.21 30.07
N ALA A 562 1.79 -7.25 28.81
CA ALA A 562 2.81 -8.17 28.33
C ALA A 562 4.19 -7.60 28.70
N ILE A 563 5.03 -8.44 29.31
CA ILE A 563 6.40 -8.17 29.68
C ILE A 563 7.28 -9.11 28.84
N PRO A 564 7.79 -8.66 27.67
CA PRO A 564 8.72 -9.45 26.86
C PRO A 564 10.04 -9.64 27.60
N GLU A 565 10.52 -10.88 27.59
CA GLU A 565 11.81 -11.29 28.16
C GLU A 565 12.78 -11.72 27.06
N GLU A 566 12.26 -12.32 25.99
CA GLU A 566 13.03 -12.66 24.79
C GLU A 566 12.23 -12.25 23.54
N PHE A 567 12.91 -11.62 22.60
CA PHE A 567 12.37 -11.37 21.27
C PHE A 567 13.43 -11.62 20.20
N SER A 568 13.06 -12.33 19.13
CA SER A 568 13.84 -12.40 17.90
C SER A 568 12.95 -12.25 16.68
N ALA A 569 13.39 -11.47 15.69
CA ALA A 569 12.82 -11.46 14.35
C ALA A 569 13.92 -11.51 13.29
N LEU A 570 13.83 -12.47 12.38
CA LEU A 570 14.61 -12.54 11.14
C LEU A 570 13.66 -12.52 9.95
N VAL A 571 13.79 -11.50 9.11
CA VAL A 571 12.95 -11.26 7.92
C VAL A 571 13.78 -11.31 6.65
N HIS A 572 13.25 -11.98 5.63
CA HIS A 572 13.65 -11.83 4.23
C HIS A 572 12.41 -11.58 3.39
N GLN A 573 12.31 -10.40 2.78
CA GLN A 573 11.19 -9.99 1.93
C GLN A 573 11.74 -9.56 0.56
N VAL A 574 11.25 -10.15 -0.53
CA VAL A 574 11.66 -9.74 -1.87
C VAL A 574 10.45 -9.54 -2.77
N ARG A 575 10.51 -8.51 -3.61
CA ARG A 575 9.71 -8.36 -4.82
C ARG A 575 10.61 -8.58 -6.03
N VAL A 576 10.23 -9.52 -6.89
CA VAL A 576 10.83 -9.68 -8.22
C VAL A 576 9.76 -9.49 -9.29
N GLN A 577 10.11 -8.74 -10.33
CA GLN A 577 9.27 -8.55 -11.51
C GLN A 577 10.14 -8.67 -12.77
N ARG A 578 9.68 -9.41 -13.78
CA ARG A 578 10.34 -9.55 -15.07
C ARG A 578 9.31 -9.39 -16.18
N THR A 579 9.62 -8.59 -17.19
CA THR A 579 8.73 -8.39 -18.33
C THR A 579 9.43 -8.72 -19.65
N SER A 580 8.67 -9.19 -20.63
CA SER A 580 9.11 -9.28 -22.03
C SER A 580 7.95 -8.87 -22.91
N GLN A 581 8.10 -7.74 -23.59
CA GLN A 581 7.03 -7.04 -24.30
C GLN A 581 7.36 -6.87 -25.78
N PHE A 582 6.38 -7.15 -26.63
CA PHE A 582 6.48 -7.07 -28.08
C PHE A 582 5.35 -6.22 -28.65
N ARG A 583 5.69 -5.29 -29.54
CA ARG A 583 4.75 -4.64 -30.47
C ARG A 583 5.28 -4.86 -31.89
N ARG A 584 4.40 -5.17 -32.84
CA ARG A 584 4.80 -5.32 -34.26
C ARG A 584 5.60 -4.11 -34.73
N GLY A 585 6.68 -4.34 -35.48
CA GLY A 585 7.59 -3.29 -35.94
C GLY A 585 8.63 -2.84 -34.91
N THR A 586 8.65 -3.44 -33.71
CA THR A 586 9.63 -3.12 -32.65
C THR A 586 10.38 -4.37 -32.19
N ALA A 587 11.65 -4.21 -31.80
CA ALA A 587 12.38 -5.23 -31.06
C ALA A 587 11.78 -5.39 -29.66
N ARG A 588 11.76 -6.63 -29.13
CA ARG A 588 11.28 -6.92 -27.77
C ARG A 588 11.97 -6.00 -26.75
N PHE A 589 11.19 -5.45 -25.82
CA PHE A 589 11.70 -4.77 -24.65
C PHE A 589 11.57 -5.72 -23.47
N GLU A 590 12.64 -5.87 -22.70
CA GLU A 590 12.69 -6.80 -21.59
C GLU A 590 13.26 -6.07 -20.38
N THR A 591 12.61 -6.24 -19.22
CA THR A 591 13.02 -5.61 -17.97
C THR A 591 13.12 -6.65 -16.86
N SER A 592 13.98 -6.41 -15.89
CA SER A 592 14.07 -7.17 -14.65
C SER A 592 14.22 -6.21 -13.47
N LEU A 593 13.41 -6.42 -12.44
CA LEU A 593 13.44 -5.71 -11.17
C LEU A 593 13.58 -6.71 -10.03
N ARG A 594 14.48 -6.43 -9.08
CA ARG A 594 14.55 -7.01 -7.74
C ARG A 594 14.59 -5.87 -6.73
N ASP A 595 13.72 -5.96 -5.74
CA ASP A 595 13.66 -5.09 -4.57
C ASP A 595 13.62 -6.01 -3.34
N ALA A 596 14.64 -5.96 -2.50
CA ALA A 596 14.82 -6.86 -1.37
C ALA A 596 15.03 -6.09 -0.07
N PHE A 597 14.56 -6.69 1.01
CA PHE A 597 14.74 -6.28 2.38
C PHE A 597 15.09 -7.51 3.23
N ASP A 598 16.18 -7.40 3.96
CA ASP A 598 16.59 -8.34 5.00
C ASP A 598 16.61 -7.58 6.33
N GLY A 599 16.07 -8.15 7.39
CA GLY A 599 15.92 -7.45 8.68
C GLY A 599 16.11 -8.40 9.86
N THR A 600 16.81 -7.94 10.89
CA THR A 600 17.15 -8.72 12.07
C THR A 600 16.96 -7.87 13.33
N ARG A 601 16.28 -8.41 14.35
CA ARG A 601 16.25 -7.81 15.67
C ARG A 601 16.26 -8.88 16.75
N GLU A 602 17.09 -8.68 17.78
CA GLU A 602 17.22 -9.58 18.91
C GLU A 602 17.20 -8.77 20.22
N PHE A 603 16.52 -9.29 21.23
CA PHE A 603 16.43 -8.72 22.57
C PHE A 603 16.34 -9.84 23.62
N ILE A 604 17.15 -9.77 24.68
CA ILE A 604 17.16 -10.76 25.77
C ILE A 604 17.32 -10.07 27.15
N ASP A 605 16.25 -10.05 27.93
CA ASP A 605 16.25 -9.70 29.36
C ASP A 605 16.68 -10.92 30.21
N PRO A 606 17.37 -10.76 31.35
CA PRO A 606 17.92 -9.54 31.95
C PRO A 606 19.34 -9.21 31.45
N THR A 607 19.80 -9.81 30.35
CA THR A 607 21.17 -9.59 29.85
C THR A 607 21.38 -8.17 29.32
N GLY A 608 20.29 -7.47 28.97
CA GLY A 608 20.34 -6.17 28.29
C GLY A 608 20.87 -6.27 26.86
N PHE A 609 21.02 -7.48 26.31
CA PHE A 609 21.41 -7.68 24.93
C PHE A 609 20.31 -7.14 24.01
N PHE A 610 20.71 -6.24 23.11
CA PHE A 610 19.89 -5.67 22.08
C PHE A 610 20.73 -5.53 20.82
N ASN A 611 20.18 -5.96 19.69
CA ASN A 611 20.83 -5.90 18.39
C ASN A 611 19.76 -5.62 17.32
N TRP A 612 20.02 -4.66 16.44
CA TRP A 612 19.17 -4.38 15.27
C TRP A 612 20.02 -4.28 14.02
N GLY A 613 19.73 -5.11 13.00
CA GLY A 613 20.27 -4.92 11.64
C GLY A 613 19.19 -4.85 10.56
N SER A 614 19.46 -4.14 9.47
CA SER A 614 18.71 -4.34 8.22
C SER A 614 19.57 -4.09 6.97
N ALA A 615 19.12 -4.61 5.83
CA ALA A 615 19.71 -4.39 4.53
C ALA A 615 18.61 -4.19 3.48
N ARG A 616 18.86 -3.30 2.52
CA ARG A 616 18.01 -3.10 1.35
C ARG A 616 18.87 -3.23 0.09
N ASP A 617 18.35 -3.95 -0.90
CA ASP A 617 18.97 -4.11 -2.22
C ASP A 617 17.93 -3.85 -3.33
N TYR A 618 18.22 -2.90 -4.21
CA TYR A 618 17.40 -2.57 -5.37
C TYR A 618 18.21 -2.72 -6.65
N LEU A 619 17.67 -3.44 -7.63
CA LEU A 619 18.25 -3.61 -8.97
C LEU A 619 17.17 -3.63 -10.03
N TYR A 620 17.19 -2.65 -10.93
CA TYR A 620 16.45 -2.62 -12.17
C TYR A 620 17.41 -2.70 -13.37
N THR A 621 17.08 -3.50 -14.37
CA THR A 621 17.76 -3.53 -15.67
C THR A 621 16.78 -3.64 -16.83
N ASP A 622 17.16 -3.12 -18.00
CA ASP A 622 16.46 -3.35 -19.26
C ASP A 622 17.40 -3.68 -20.43
N ASN A 623 16.87 -4.35 -21.45
CA ASN A 623 17.63 -4.79 -22.62
C ASN A 623 18.01 -3.65 -23.60
N ARG A 624 17.87 -2.38 -23.19
CA ARG A 624 18.26 -1.16 -23.94
C ARG A 624 19.31 -0.33 -23.20
N GLY A 625 19.97 -0.95 -22.22
CA GLY A 625 21.04 -0.36 -21.42
C GLY A 625 20.52 0.56 -20.31
N GLY A 626 19.24 0.48 -19.96
CA GLY A 626 18.74 0.99 -18.69
C GLY A 626 19.24 0.13 -17.54
N CYS A 627 19.82 0.75 -16.52
CA CYS A 627 20.17 0.11 -15.27
C CYS A 627 20.07 1.11 -14.12
N PHE A 628 19.50 0.65 -13.01
CA PHE A 628 19.57 1.33 -11.73
C PHE A 628 19.86 0.32 -10.63
N SER A 629 20.82 0.64 -9.77
CA SER A 629 21.08 -0.09 -8.54
C SER A 629 21.28 0.87 -7.37
N ALA A 630 20.79 0.47 -6.22
CA ALA A 630 21.05 1.10 -4.94
C ALA A 630 20.94 0.05 -3.83
N GLY A 631 21.72 0.21 -2.78
CA GLY A 631 21.62 -0.61 -1.59
C GLY A 631 22.03 0.15 -0.34
N LEU A 632 21.67 -0.36 0.82
CA LEU A 632 22.11 0.15 2.12
C LEU A 632 22.11 -0.97 3.16
N THR A 633 22.83 -0.73 4.26
CA THR A 633 22.74 -1.53 5.49
C THR A 633 22.60 -0.62 6.70
N THR A 634 21.89 -1.08 7.72
CA THR A 634 21.75 -0.39 9.01
C THR A 634 22.15 -1.32 10.15
N MET A 635 22.66 -0.75 11.24
CA MET A 635 23.02 -1.42 12.49
C MET A 635 22.64 -0.50 13.66
N ASP A 636 22.00 -1.04 14.69
CA ASP A 636 21.60 -0.36 15.93
C ASP A 636 20.91 1.00 15.72
N GLY A 637 20.04 1.07 14.71
CA GLY A 637 19.28 2.27 14.34
C GLY A 637 20.04 3.27 13.45
N VAL A 638 21.26 2.96 13.01
CA VAL A 638 22.13 3.86 12.24
C VAL A 638 22.42 3.33 10.83
N LEU A 639 22.58 4.22 9.85
CA LEU A 639 23.01 3.87 8.49
C LEU A 639 24.52 3.56 8.45
N GLU A 640 24.87 2.31 8.12
CA GLU A 640 26.24 1.82 8.06
C GLU A 640 26.86 1.97 6.66
N THR A 641 26.19 1.42 5.64
CA THR A 641 26.68 1.44 4.25
C THR A 641 25.61 1.91 3.29
N ARG A 642 26.04 2.46 2.15
CA ARG A 642 25.15 2.88 1.07
C ARG A 642 25.86 2.75 -0.27
N THR A 643 25.23 2.08 -1.22
CA THR A 643 25.75 1.83 -2.57
C THR A 643 24.80 2.41 -3.62
N ARG A 644 25.35 2.89 -4.74
CA ARG A 644 24.59 3.41 -5.88
C ARG A 644 25.35 3.11 -7.16
N GLY A 645 24.65 2.63 -8.20
CA GLY A 645 25.26 2.29 -9.49
C GLY A 645 26.18 1.06 -9.49
N GLN A 646 26.60 0.53 -8.34
CA GLN A 646 27.55 -0.59 -8.25
C GLN A 646 27.07 -1.89 -8.91
N GLY A 647 25.75 -2.13 -8.95
CA GLY A 647 25.15 -3.24 -9.70
C GLY A 647 24.99 -2.98 -11.20
N CYS A 648 25.41 -1.80 -11.69
CA CYS A 648 25.35 -1.38 -13.09
C CYS A 648 26.74 -1.33 -13.73
N SER A 649 26.78 -1.44 -15.06
CA SER A 649 28.01 -1.29 -15.84
C SER A 649 28.72 0.02 -15.51
N ASN A 650 30.03 -0.07 -15.26
CA ASN A 650 30.91 1.04 -14.84
C ASN A 650 30.56 1.68 -13.48
N GLY A 651 29.68 1.08 -12.67
CA GLY A 651 29.31 1.62 -11.36
C GLY A 651 28.33 2.80 -11.41
N VAL A 652 27.62 3.02 -12.52
CA VAL A 652 26.80 4.22 -12.75
C VAL A 652 25.35 3.86 -13.08
N ASN A 653 24.41 4.52 -12.39
CA ASN A 653 22.98 4.47 -12.71
C ASN A 653 22.69 5.22 -14.03
N SER A 654 21.96 4.59 -14.94
CA SER A 654 21.64 5.12 -16.26
C SER A 654 20.27 4.61 -16.69
N LEU A 655 19.24 5.45 -16.60
CA LEU A 655 17.86 5.10 -16.96
C LEU A 655 17.42 5.84 -18.24
N ARG A 656 16.58 5.20 -19.06
CA ARG A 656 15.97 5.86 -20.23
C ARG A 656 14.74 6.63 -19.77
N TRP A 657 14.39 7.74 -20.42
CA TRP A 657 13.22 8.56 -20.04
C TRP A 657 11.90 7.78 -19.96
N TYR A 658 11.81 6.67 -20.71
CA TYR A 658 10.66 5.77 -20.76
C TYR A 658 10.78 4.53 -19.86
N SER A 659 11.89 4.32 -19.16
CA SER A 659 12.02 3.19 -18.23
C SER A 659 11.05 3.37 -17.04
N HIS A 660 10.48 2.25 -16.58
CA HIS A 660 9.61 2.14 -15.40
C HIS A 660 10.37 1.39 -14.27
N PRO A 661 11.42 2.00 -13.67
CA PRO A 661 12.32 1.31 -12.76
C PRO A 661 11.69 1.01 -11.39
N ASP A 662 10.57 1.64 -11.05
CA ASP A 662 9.73 1.35 -9.89
C ASP A 662 8.92 0.04 -10.05
N GLY A 663 8.89 -0.50 -11.27
CA GLY A 663 8.07 -1.64 -11.69
C GLY A 663 6.58 -1.32 -11.79
N SER A 664 6.23 -0.05 -12.02
CA SER A 664 4.89 0.33 -12.48
C SER A 664 4.55 -0.38 -13.81
N PRO A 665 3.26 -0.63 -14.12
CA PRO A 665 2.87 -1.28 -15.37
C PRO A 665 3.31 -0.49 -16.62
N ASP A 666 4.10 -1.12 -17.50
CA ASP A 666 4.41 -0.58 -18.83
C ASP A 666 3.46 -1.17 -19.90
N SER A 667 3.02 -0.34 -20.85
CA SER A 667 2.23 -0.74 -22.02
C SER A 667 3.04 -0.66 -23.34
N MET A 668 4.35 -0.36 -23.25
CA MET A 668 5.24 0.11 -24.32
C MET A 668 4.68 1.32 -25.07
N ASN A 669 4.08 2.27 -24.35
CA ASN A 669 3.41 3.41 -24.95
C ASN A 669 4.38 4.43 -25.58
N TRP A 670 5.65 4.41 -25.19
CA TRP A 670 6.74 5.15 -25.80
C TRP A 670 7.22 4.55 -27.14
N ALA A 671 6.85 3.31 -27.46
CA ALA A 671 7.22 2.66 -28.71
C ALA A 671 6.31 3.11 -29.87
N PRO A 672 6.79 3.09 -31.13
CA PRO A 672 5.95 3.39 -32.28
C PRO A 672 4.69 2.51 -32.33
N ALA A 673 3.57 3.09 -32.77
CA ALA A 673 2.31 2.36 -32.87
C ALA A 673 2.38 1.26 -33.97
N PRO A 674 1.93 0.01 -33.67
CA PRO A 674 2.00 -1.15 -34.58
C PRO A 674 0.86 -1.25 -35.62
#